data_AF-A0A9D0SKC0-F1
#
_entry.id   AF-A0A9D0SKC0-F1
#
_cell.length_a   1.000
_cell.length_b   1.000
_cell.length_c   1.000
_cell.angle_alpha   90.00
_cell.angle_beta   90.00
_cell.angle_gamma   90.00
#
_symmetry.space_group_name_H-M   'P 1'
#
loop_
_entity.id
_entity.type
_entity.pdbx_description
1 polymer ?
#
loop_
_entity_poly.entity_id
_entity_poly.type
_entity_poly.pdbx_seq_one_letter_code
_entity_poly.pdbx_strand_id
1 'polypeptide(L)'
;VSSTDTGEVASQAANGAGGVILRRFTIDDELPVIERMRFLHDIHPDMILLAGGIDGGNIAGVIRLAEILALSEPTMKYSRRERPPVVFAGNTNARDLVLKTLEGFNCHVTENIRPSLDKTNIFPAQAAIHHLFLNHVMEKAPGYPKLKKWAGEHILPTPVGVEKILSLYGEMKRKNVVMADMGGATTDVFSNIIGEYNRTVAANIGMSYSLGQIFKEAGEEKVAQRLETSLSTDIVRQYCGNKMLYPTRLPEKEWEIEVEQHLAVLGLQLAWKQHQKTNFRLLRIGFLDRRRRDQNYDPFSEVLCIRNTPKSFQFNDIDLFIGSGGVLSHARHDAEAIHMLLDGFLPEGITTLAVDKGFHSPHFGILSTLAPTEALDAFIQSSLREIAYVLAPMGKYDEKKSALTLIREEGAVASEISWGSLLFYPQGLKARIIPAKNVSLDKNGNEIAIDSVLPVVIDCRGRGRYFNGKPFTHYIPLYHTETEPEKEAPEERAFVEDDINIRIPRRMPYKGEILVNRGDQVFPETPVGENNMTPPRIFMIDLRRLLGYDIKAEKEELLAGIIVKEGSVVSTNENVFDGRIGKKHHILKTPVRGRVLAVEENGIIVLEEIQDYPTKPVTVPVASLLNIRPRHMKGYLNVKEGEFIEKGMHLVKLSSETLYMRESPDLKAPVTGIVKKIDHEEGSVTIQYDFNPLKTYAFIRGTVKEILPGYEALIEAKGHRLTGRIGFGHKHWGELAPRDTVDKEGKILFFNGEVSYKHLETCREENARGLVAPSMNLSDWRTYFGEELGSAITGDEGLGFTILITRGFGRGFFSEEISAFLERYTGALGSISGRTQIRAGVIRPFLLING
;
A
#
# COMPACT_ATOMS: atom_id res chain seq x y z
N VAL A 1 4.44 20.04 -7.74
CA VAL A 1 3.77 18.82 -7.19
C VAL A 1 4.79 17.72 -7.25
N SER A 2 5.00 17.05 -6.12
CA SER A 2 5.98 15.97 -6.03
C SER A 2 5.43 14.68 -6.66
N SER A 3 6.33 13.78 -7.07
CA SER A 3 5.93 12.42 -7.46
C SER A 3 5.23 11.69 -6.30
N THR A 4 5.60 12.00 -5.06
CA THR A 4 4.99 11.49 -3.82
C THR A 4 3.52 11.86 -3.72
N ASP A 5 3.15 13.12 -3.99
CA ASP A 5 1.75 13.58 -3.92
C ASP A 5 0.88 12.81 -4.92
N THR A 6 1.38 12.59 -6.13
CA THR A 6 0.66 11.83 -7.16
C THR A 6 0.56 10.36 -6.79
N GLY A 7 1.62 9.79 -6.21
CA GLY A 7 1.64 8.44 -5.68
C GLY A 7 0.63 8.24 -4.54
N GLU A 8 0.41 9.24 -3.68
CA GLU A 8 -0.64 9.19 -2.64
C GLU A 8 -2.05 9.21 -3.23
N VAL A 9 -2.30 10.02 -4.26
CA VAL A 9 -3.60 10.04 -4.95
C VAL A 9 -3.86 8.70 -5.65
N ALA A 10 -2.83 8.10 -6.26
CA ALA A 10 -2.92 6.75 -6.83
C ALA A 10 -3.24 5.69 -5.76
N SER A 11 -2.58 5.77 -4.60
CA SER A 11 -2.89 4.91 -3.46
C SER A 11 -4.33 5.07 -2.97
N GLN A 12 -4.85 6.31 -2.92
CA GLN A 12 -6.25 6.57 -2.57
C GLN A 12 -7.22 5.97 -3.59
N ALA A 13 -6.89 6.04 -4.89
CA ALA A 13 -7.68 5.39 -5.93
C ALA A 13 -7.69 3.86 -5.75
N ALA A 14 -6.53 3.22 -5.61
CA ALA A 14 -6.42 1.78 -5.39
C ALA A 14 -7.15 1.31 -4.12
N ASN A 15 -6.90 1.95 -2.97
CA ASN A 15 -7.54 1.61 -1.70
C ASN A 15 -9.07 1.80 -1.77
N GLY A 16 -9.54 2.90 -2.37
CA GLY A 16 -10.97 3.18 -2.49
C GLY A 16 -11.72 2.20 -3.39
N ALA A 17 -11.03 1.51 -4.30
CA ALA A 17 -11.57 0.40 -5.07
C ALA A 17 -11.56 -0.95 -4.31
N GLY A 18 -11.02 -0.97 -3.08
CA GLY A 18 -10.82 -2.18 -2.27
C GLY A 18 -9.49 -2.90 -2.55
N GLY A 19 -8.57 -2.28 -3.28
CA GLY A 19 -7.26 -2.86 -3.57
C GLY A 19 -6.31 -2.78 -2.38
N VAL A 20 -5.52 -3.84 -2.17
CA VAL A 20 -4.42 -3.86 -1.20
C VAL A 20 -3.13 -3.44 -1.89
N ILE A 21 -2.51 -2.38 -1.41
CA ILE A 21 -1.24 -1.89 -1.95
C ILE A 21 -0.11 -2.74 -1.39
N LEU A 22 0.48 -3.58 -2.23
CA LEU A 22 1.64 -4.41 -1.87
C LEU A 22 2.94 -3.61 -1.85
N ARG A 23 3.11 -2.71 -2.83
CA ARG A 23 4.25 -1.78 -2.90
C ARG A 23 3.89 -0.58 -3.77
N ARG A 24 4.43 0.59 -3.42
CA ARG A 24 4.35 1.82 -4.21
C ARG A 24 5.76 2.19 -4.66
N PHE A 25 5.91 2.52 -5.94
CA PHE A 25 7.14 3.09 -6.50
C PHE A 25 6.84 4.48 -7.06
N THR A 26 7.71 5.43 -6.76
CA THR A 26 7.71 6.75 -7.41
C THR A 26 8.97 6.90 -8.26
N ILE A 27 8.96 7.85 -9.18
CA ILE A 27 10.13 8.10 -10.03
C ILE A 27 11.33 8.58 -9.20
N ASP A 28 11.08 9.37 -8.16
CA ASP A 28 12.08 9.95 -7.25
C ASP A 28 12.41 9.05 -6.05
N ASP A 29 12.00 7.77 -6.08
CA ASP A 29 12.30 6.80 -5.02
C ASP A 29 13.82 6.60 -4.90
N GLU A 30 14.36 6.59 -3.68
CA GLU A 30 15.79 6.35 -3.41
C GLU A 30 16.19 4.90 -3.71
N LEU A 31 15.20 3.99 -3.74
CA LEU A 31 15.41 2.59 -4.02
C LEU A 31 15.99 2.40 -5.44
N PRO A 32 17.11 1.70 -5.62
CA PRO A 32 17.69 1.45 -6.94
C PRO A 32 16.68 0.74 -7.88
N VAL A 33 16.70 1.09 -9.17
CA VAL A 33 15.79 0.52 -10.18
C VAL A 33 15.79 -1.01 -10.15
N ILE A 34 16.98 -1.61 -10.02
CA ILE A 34 17.14 -3.07 -10.01
C ILE A 34 16.40 -3.73 -8.84
N GLU A 35 16.36 -3.06 -7.68
CA GLU A 35 15.61 -3.55 -6.53
C GLU A 35 14.10 -3.42 -6.77
N ARG A 36 13.64 -2.32 -7.38
CA ARG A 36 12.23 -2.17 -7.79
C ARG A 36 11.78 -3.30 -8.72
N MET A 37 12.63 -3.68 -9.68
CA MET A 37 12.37 -4.80 -10.58
C MET A 37 12.30 -6.14 -9.81
N ARG A 38 13.24 -6.39 -8.89
CA ARG A 38 13.21 -7.56 -7.98
C ARG A 38 11.90 -7.62 -7.19
N PHE A 39 11.45 -6.49 -6.64
CA PHE A 39 10.19 -6.42 -5.92
C PHE A 39 8.97 -6.75 -6.78
N LEU A 40 8.89 -6.19 -7.99
CA LEU A 40 7.81 -6.50 -8.94
C LEU A 40 7.74 -8.00 -9.26
N HIS A 41 8.89 -8.66 -9.25
CA HIS A 41 9.00 -10.11 -9.42
C HIS A 41 8.52 -10.89 -8.19
N ASP A 42 9.01 -10.56 -7.00
CA ASP A 42 8.77 -11.32 -5.77
C ASP A 42 7.36 -11.14 -5.19
N ILE A 43 6.70 -10.03 -5.50
CA ILE A 43 5.39 -9.66 -4.94
C ILE A 43 4.22 -10.35 -5.65
N HIS A 44 4.37 -10.71 -6.93
CA HIS A 44 3.31 -11.30 -7.76
C HIS A 44 1.95 -10.56 -7.67
N PRO A 45 1.88 -9.28 -8.08
CA PRO A 45 0.65 -8.49 -7.96
C PRO A 45 -0.47 -9.03 -8.87
N ASP A 46 -1.72 -8.91 -8.41
CA ASP A 46 -2.91 -9.28 -9.22
C ASP A 46 -3.23 -8.23 -10.30
N MET A 47 -2.76 -6.99 -10.14
CA MET A 47 -2.89 -5.89 -11.09
C MET A 47 -1.90 -4.77 -10.75
N ILE A 48 -1.66 -3.86 -11.69
CA ILE A 48 -0.76 -2.71 -11.51
C ILE A 48 -1.49 -1.41 -11.88
N LEU A 49 -1.44 -0.41 -11.00
CA LEU A 49 -1.89 0.95 -11.31
C LEU A 49 -0.68 1.80 -11.69
N LEU A 50 -0.61 2.22 -12.95
CA LEU A 50 0.39 3.14 -13.46
C LEU A 50 -0.24 4.53 -13.62
N ALA A 51 0.24 5.50 -12.85
CA ALA A 51 -0.26 6.87 -12.90
C ALA A 51 0.90 7.87 -12.75
N GLY A 52 0.72 9.07 -13.30
CA GLY A 52 1.76 10.10 -13.27
C GLY A 52 1.59 11.17 -14.35
N GLY A 53 2.14 12.34 -14.08
CA GLY A 53 2.06 13.52 -14.95
C GLY A 53 0.70 14.22 -14.89
N ILE A 54 0.70 15.55 -15.01
CA ILE A 54 -0.51 16.35 -15.25
C ILE A 54 -0.79 16.40 -16.76
N ASP A 55 -2.04 16.60 -17.17
CA ASP A 55 -2.37 16.71 -18.59
C ASP A 55 -1.71 17.95 -19.22
N GLY A 56 -1.09 17.79 -20.38
CA GLY A 56 -0.26 18.82 -21.01
C GLY A 56 1.10 19.07 -20.34
N GLY A 57 1.45 18.30 -19.30
CA GLY A 57 2.74 18.39 -18.59
C GLY A 57 3.80 17.40 -19.08
N ASN A 58 4.87 17.27 -18.30
CA ASN A 58 5.98 16.35 -18.60
C ASN A 58 5.54 14.87 -18.60
N ILE A 59 5.90 14.13 -19.65
CA ILE A 59 5.57 12.71 -19.83
C ILE A 59 6.74 11.75 -19.51
N ALA A 60 7.98 12.25 -19.44
CA ALA A 60 9.17 11.39 -19.33
C ALA A 60 9.16 10.52 -18.07
N GLY A 61 8.69 11.06 -16.95
CA GLY A 61 8.65 10.32 -15.68
C GLY A 61 7.69 9.13 -15.69
N VAL A 62 6.52 9.29 -16.32
CA VAL A 62 5.52 8.20 -16.36
C VAL A 62 5.91 7.13 -17.38
N ILE A 63 6.53 7.52 -18.49
CA ILE A 63 7.06 6.57 -19.47
C ILE A 63 8.22 5.79 -18.87
N ARG A 64 9.12 6.43 -18.12
CA ARG A 64 10.20 5.74 -17.42
C ARG A 64 9.68 4.65 -16.46
N LEU A 65 8.57 4.90 -15.77
CA LEU A 65 7.93 3.88 -14.93
C LEU A 65 7.35 2.72 -15.76
N ALA A 66 6.76 3.01 -16.93
CA ALA A 66 6.28 2.00 -17.86
C ALA A 66 7.41 1.09 -18.38
N GLU A 67 8.59 1.66 -18.65
CA GLU A 67 9.77 0.90 -19.09
C GLU A 67 10.30 -0.02 -18.02
N ILE A 68 10.44 0.48 -16.78
CA ILE A 68 10.86 -0.33 -15.64
C ILE A 68 9.90 -1.52 -15.50
N LEU A 69 8.60 -1.27 -15.64
CA LEU A 69 7.58 -2.31 -15.59
C LEU A 69 7.73 -3.33 -16.72
N ALA A 70 7.91 -2.87 -17.97
CA ALA A 70 8.08 -3.74 -19.13
C ALA A 70 9.31 -4.65 -18.98
N LEU A 71 10.43 -4.10 -18.53
CA LEU A 71 11.69 -4.82 -18.32
C LEU A 71 11.65 -5.80 -17.14
N SER A 72 10.79 -5.55 -16.15
CA SER A 72 10.67 -6.40 -14.94
C SER A 72 9.93 -7.71 -15.19
N GLU A 73 9.10 -7.76 -16.24
CA GLU A 73 8.21 -8.89 -16.58
C GLU A 73 7.53 -9.55 -15.36
N PRO A 74 6.75 -8.79 -14.55
CA PRO A 74 6.06 -9.36 -13.40
C PRO A 74 5.06 -10.42 -13.82
N THR A 75 4.83 -11.39 -12.94
CA THR A 75 3.95 -12.53 -13.20
C THR A 75 2.84 -12.65 -12.18
N MET A 76 1.69 -13.13 -12.62
CA MET A 76 0.49 -13.33 -11.79
C MET A 76 0.67 -14.47 -10.79
N LYS A 77 0.03 -14.33 -9.62
CA LYS A 77 0.08 -15.30 -8.52
C LYS A 77 -0.32 -16.72 -8.92
N TYR A 78 -1.44 -16.88 -9.62
CA TYR A 78 -1.97 -18.20 -10.01
C TYR A 78 -1.50 -18.65 -11.40
N SER A 79 -0.71 -17.83 -12.10
CA SER A 79 -0.33 -18.07 -13.49
C SER A 79 1.03 -17.46 -13.78
N ARG A 80 2.09 -18.24 -13.54
CA ARG A 80 3.49 -17.82 -13.73
C ARG A 80 3.89 -17.49 -15.17
N ARG A 81 2.98 -17.66 -16.14
CA ARG A 81 3.18 -17.34 -17.56
C ARG A 81 2.38 -16.13 -18.03
N GLU A 82 1.58 -15.52 -17.15
CA GLU A 82 0.75 -14.37 -17.49
C GLU A 82 1.24 -13.12 -16.76
N ARG A 83 1.23 -11.99 -17.47
CA ARG A 83 1.53 -10.67 -16.93
C ARG A 83 0.30 -10.08 -16.25
N PRO A 84 0.46 -9.31 -15.16
CA PRO A 84 -0.66 -8.63 -14.53
C PRO A 84 -1.27 -7.55 -15.44
N PRO A 85 -2.61 -7.37 -15.41
CA PRO A 85 -3.24 -6.25 -16.11
C PRO A 85 -2.79 -4.91 -15.52
N VAL A 86 -2.69 -3.90 -16.38
CA VAL A 86 -2.22 -2.55 -16.00
C VAL A 86 -3.35 -1.55 -16.19
N VAL A 87 -3.71 -0.81 -15.15
CA VAL A 87 -4.56 0.38 -15.26
C VAL A 87 -3.67 1.59 -15.49
N PHE A 88 -3.79 2.24 -16.63
CA PHE A 88 -3.09 3.48 -16.92
C PHE A 88 -4.00 4.70 -16.69
N ALA A 89 -3.66 5.51 -15.69
CA ALA A 89 -4.44 6.66 -15.26
C ALA A 89 -3.57 7.92 -15.12
N GLY A 90 -2.64 8.11 -16.07
CA GLY A 90 -1.71 9.25 -16.12
C GLY A 90 -1.97 10.23 -17.26
N ASN A 91 -0.98 11.09 -17.52
CA ASN A 91 -1.00 12.14 -18.53
C ASN A 91 -1.53 11.63 -19.90
N THR A 92 -2.56 12.29 -20.41
CA THR A 92 -3.18 12.00 -21.71
C THR A 92 -2.20 11.99 -22.88
N ASN A 93 -1.20 12.88 -22.89
CA ASN A 93 -0.18 12.95 -23.94
C ASN A 93 0.83 11.78 -23.89
N ALA A 94 0.91 11.04 -22.78
CA ALA A 94 1.81 9.89 -22.64
C ALA A 94 1.16 8.55 -23.07
N ARG A 95 -0.15 8.52 -23.32
CA ARG A 95 -0.94 7.28 -23.50
C ARG A 95 -0.36 6.37 -24.58
N ASP A 96 -0.18 6.88 -25.79
CA ASP A 96 0.23 6.07 -26.94
C ASP A 96 1.63 5.47 -26.72
N LEU A 97 2.56 6.27 -26.19
CA LEU A 97 3.90 5.84 -25.82
C LEU A 97 3.90 4.79 -24.71
N VAL A 98 3.12 4.98 -23.65
CA VAL A 98 3.00 4.00 -22.56
C VAL A 98 2.43 2.68 -23.07
N LEU A 99 1.41 2.72 -23.94
CA LEU A 99 0.83 1.52 -24.53
C LEU A 99 1.82 0.79 -25.44
N LYS A 100 2.61 1.53 -26.23
CA LYS A 100 3.69 0.96 -27.06
C LYS A 100 4.78 0.32 -26.20
N THR A 101 5.20 0.97 -25.11
CA THR A 101 6.21 0.44 -24.18
C THR A 101 5.71 -0.82 -23.45
N LEU A 102 4.42 -0.86 -23.10
CA LEU A 102 3.79 -1.98 -22.41
C LEU A 102 3.19 -3.00 -23.40
N GLU A 103 3.72 -3.10 -24.61
CA GLU A 103 3.29 -4.10 -25.58
C GLU A 103 3.40 -5.52 -24.98
N GLY A 104 2.28 -6.26 -25.03
CA GLY A 104 2.13 -7.57 -24.39
C GLY A 104 1.58 -7.54 -22.95
N PHE A 105 1.30 -6.37 -22.37
CA PHE A 105 0.46 -6.24 -21.17
C PHE A 105 -1.00 -5.98 -21.57
N ASN A 106 -1.93 -6.44 -20.73
CA ASN A 106 -3.33 -6.05 -20.86
C ASN A 106 -3.56 -4.69 -20.19
N CYS A 107 -3.50 -3.61 -20.98
CA CYS A 107 -3.61 -2.23 -20.49
C CYS A 107 -5.04 -1.68 -20.59
N HIS A 108 -5.54 -1.11 -19.49
CA HIS A 108 -6.82 -0.43 -19.37
C HIS A 108 -6.58 1.06 -19.12
N VAL A 109 -6.89 1.91 -20.10
CA VAL A 109 -6.67 3.36 -20.00
C VAL A 109 -7.89 4.05 -19.39
N THR A 110 -7.66 4.96 -18.44
CA THR A 110 -8.70 5.81 -17.83
C THR A 110 -8.34 7.28 -17.94
N GLU A 111 -9.24 8.15 -17.46
CA GLU A 111 -8.91 9.56 -17.20
C GLU A 111 -7.75 9.68 -16.20
N ASN A 112 -7.01 10.77 -16.31
CA ASN A 112 -5.86 11.05 -15.44
C ASN A 112 -6.34 11.28 -13.99
N ILE A 113 -5.72 10.58 -13.02
CA ILE A 113 -6.04 10.78 -11.60
C ILE A 113 -5.71 12.19 -11.10
N ARG A 114 -4.86 12.92 -11.83
CA ARG A 114 -4.42 14.26 -11.47
C ARG A 114 -4.30 15.15 -12.73
N PRO A 115 -5.44 15.57 -13.31
CA PRO A 115 -5.44 16.32 -14.57
C PRO A 115 -4.66 17.64 -14.50
N SER A 116 -4.67 18.31 -13.34
CA SER A 116 -3.93 19.57 -13.11
C SER A 116 -3.26 19.58 -11.75
N LEU A 117 -2.49 20.65 -11.45
CA LEU A 117 -1.76 20.77 -10.18
C LEU A 117 -2.69 20.81 -8.95
N ASP A 118 -3.90 21.32 -9.10
CA ASP A 118 -4.84 21.56 -7.99
C ASP A 118 -6.06 20.63 -8.00
N LYS A 119 -6.22 19.80 -9.04
CA LYS A 119 -7.39 18.93 -9.22
C LYS A 119 -7.02 17.46 -9.25
N THR A 120 -7.77 16.63 -8.51
CA THR A 120 -7.69 15.17 -8.55
C THR A 120 -8.99 14.57 -9.11
N ASN A 121 -8.89 13.39 -9.73
CA ASN A 121 -10.00 12.67 -10.35
C ASN A 121 -9.84 11.14 -10.20
N ILE A 122 -10.12 10.63 -9.00
CA ILE A 122 -9.82 9.22 -8.65
C ILE A 122 -10.87 8.20 -9.12
N PHE A 123 -12.11 8.64 -9.37
CA PHE A 123 -13.24 7.74 -9.64
C PHE A 123 -13.08 6.88 -10.90
N PRO A 124 -12.57 7.40 -12.05
CA PRO A 124 -12.39 6.58 -13.25
C PRO A 124 -11.40 5.44 -13.03
N ALA A 125 -10.28 5.71 -12.34
CA ALA A 125 -9.29 4.70 -11.99
C ALA A 125 -9.87 3.67 -11.00
N GLN A 126 -10.63 4.12 -10.00
CA GLN A 126 -11.32 3.24 -9.05
C GLN A 126 -12.27 2.26 -9.74
N ALA A 127 -13.11 2.77 -10.64
CA ALA A 127 -14.06 1.96 -11.39
C ALA A 127 -13.33 0.92 -12.27
N ALA A 128 -12.24 1.30 -12.94
CA ALA A 128 -11.45 0.38 -13.75
C ALA A 128 -10.79 -0.72 -12.91
N ILE A 129 -10.21 -0.38 -11.75
CA ILE A 129 -9.64 -1.34 -10.81
C ILE A 129 -10.71 -2.35 -10.35
N HIS A 130 -11.88 -1.85 -9.96
CA HIS A 130 -12.99 -2.70 -9.52
C HIS A 130 -13.47 -3.63 -10.63
N HIS A 131 -13.67 -3.11 -11.84
CA HIS A 131 -14.08 -3.89 -13.01
C HIS A 131 -13.06 -4.97 -13.38
N LEU A 132 -11.76 -4.64 -13.36
CA LEU A 132 -10.67 -5.59 -13.60
C LEU A 132 -10.62 -6.69 -12.55
N PHE A 133 -10.82 -6.35 -11.28
CA PHE A 133 -10.87 -7.34 -10.20
C PHE A 133 -11.94 -8.41 -10.48
N LEU A 134 -13.15 -7.99 -10.86
CA LEU A 134 -14.25 -8.91 -11.13
C LEU A 134 -14.02 -9.76 -12.38
N ASN A 135 -13.62 -9.14 -13.48
CA ASN A 135 -13.55 -9.81 -14.78
C ASN A 135 -12.23 -10.54 -15.05
N HIS A 136 -11.17 -10.23 -14.32
CA HIS A 136 -9.84 -10.82 -14.55
C HIS A 136 -9.35 -11.64 -13.37
N VAL A 137 -9.50 -11.13 -12.14
CA VAL A 137 -8.97 -11.80 -10.94
C VAL A 137 -9.94 -12.87 -10.46
N MET A 138 -11.22 -12.52 -10.28
CA MET A 138 -12.22 -13.46 -9.77
C MET A 138 -12.59 -14.56 -10.78
N GLU A 139 -12.63 -14.26 -12.08
CA GLU A 139 -12.91 -15.29 -13.10
C GLU A 139 -11.88 -16.43 -13.11
N LYS A 140 -10.66 -16.14 -12.68
CA LYS A 140 -9.55 -17.11 -12.59
C LYS A 140 -9.50 -17.82 -11.24
N ALA A 141 -10.37 -17.47 -10.28
CA ALA A 141 -10.39 -18.12 -8.99
C ALA A 141 -10.72 -19.63 -9.17
N PRO A 142 -9.97 -20.53 -8.51
CA PRO A 142 -10.21 -21.96 -8.61
C PRO A 142 -11.67 -22.32 -8.30
N GLY A 143 -12.35 -22.99 -9.23
CA GLY A 143 -13.75 -23.41 -9.08
C GLY A 143 -14.79 -22.36 -9.51
N TYR A 144 -14.44 -21.10 -9.72
CA TYR A 144 -15.38 -20.04 -10.12
C TYR A 144 -16.08 -20.32 -11.46
N PRO A 145 -15.40 -20.80 -12.54
CA PRO A 145 -16.08 -21.14 -13.79
C PRO A 145 -17.12 -22.26 -13.65
N LYS A 146 -16.95 -23.17 -12.66
CA LYS A 146 -17.90 -24.23 -12.36
C LYS A 146 -19.13 -23.66 -11.65
N LEU A 147 -18.93 -22.78 -10.66
CA LEU A 147 -20.00 -22.08 -9.95
C LEU A 147 -20.84 -21.21 -10.88
N LYS A 148 -20.20 -20.47 -11.80
CA LYS A 148 -20.88 -19.61 -12.79
C LYS A 148 -21.87 -20.39 -13.66
N LYS A 149 -21.64 -21.69 -13.92
CA LYS A 149 -22.57 -22.56 -14.65
C LYS A 149 -23.74 -23.07 -13.82
N TRP A 150 -23.62 -23.09 -12.49
CA TRP A 150 -24.68 -23.52 -11.57
C TRP A 150 -25.61 -22.39 -11.16
N ALA A 151 -25.13 -21.15 -11.19
CA ALA A 151 -25.93 -19.98 -10.90
C ALA A 151 -26.97 -19.76 -12.01
N GLY A 152 -28.24 -19.61 -11.62
CA GLY A 152 -29.33 -19.25 -12.56
C GLY A 152 -29.32 -17.78 -12.98
N GLU A 153 -28.51 -16.96 -12.30
CA GLU A 153 -28.36 -15.52 -12.52
C GLU A 153 -26.88 -15.11 -12.47
N HIS A 154 -26.58 -13.88 -12.87
CA HIS A 154 -25.22 -13.34 -12.77
C HIS A 154 -24.73 -13.29 -11.31
N ILE A 155 -23.51 -13.76 -11.07
CA ILE A 155 -22.86 -13.62 -9.76
C ILE A 155 -22.60 -12.14 -9.51
N LEU A 156 -23.30 -11.58 -8.52
CA LEU A 156 -23.11 -10.20 -8.09
C LEU A 156 -22.08 -10.11 -6.97
N PRO A 157 -21.22 -9.08 -6.98
CA PRO A 157 -20.35 -8.79 -5.84
C PRO A 157 -21.17 -8.41 -4.60
N THR A 158 -20.72 -8.82 -3.42
CA THR A 158 -21.34 -8.49 -2.12
C THR A 158 -21.75 -7.01 -1.99
N PRO A 159 -20.89 -6.03 -2.32
CA PRO A 159 -21.26 -4.62 -2.18
C PRO A 159 -22.40 -4.18 -3.10
N VAL A 160 -22.55 -4.80 -4.27
CA VAL A 160 -23.65 -4.53 -5.21
C VAL A 160 -24.97 -5.06 -4.64
N GLY A 161 -24.94 -6.18 -3.92
CA GLY A 161 -26.11 -6.65 -3.18
C GLY A 161 -26.52 -5.63 -2.10
N VAL A 162 -25.56 -5.21 -1.26
CA VAL A 162 -25.82 -4.22 -0.20
C VAL A 162 -26.37 -2.91 -0.77
N GLU A 163 -25.80 -2.41 -1.88
CA GLU A 163 -26.30 -1.24 -2.61
C GLU A 163 -27.79 -1.34 -2.94
N LYS A 164 -28.19 -2.46 -3.55
CA LYS A 164 -29.55 -2.68 -4.02
C LYS A 164 -30.54 -2.67 -2.88
N ILE A 165 -30.26 -3.39 -1.79
CA ILE A 165 -31.21 -3.47 -0.67
C ILE A 165 -31.28 -2.16 0.10
N LEU A 166 -30.15 -1.46 0.30
CA LEU A 166 -30.14 -0.17 1.01
C LEU A 166 -30.81 0.93 0.19
N SER A 167 -30.62 0.94 -1.13
CA SER A 167 -31.29 1.90 -2.00
C SER A 167 -32.79 1.68 -2.02
N LEU A 168 -33.22 0.42 -2.14
CA LEU A 168 -34.63 0.05 -2.04
C LEU A 168 -35.23 0.44 -0.68
N TYR A 169 -34.52 0.20 0.42
CA TYR A 169 -34.97 0.61 1.76
C TYR A 169 -35.09 2.13 1.88
N GLY A 170 -34.07 2.88 1.45
CA GLY A 170 -34.03 4.35 1.52
C GLY A 170 -35.16 5.00 0.72
N GLU A 171 -35.43 4.50 -0.48
CA GLU A 171 -36.54 4.97 -1.32
C GLU A 171 -37.91 4.66 -0.72
N MET A 172 -38.14 3.41 -0.31
CA MET A 172 -39.45 2.96 0.17
C MET A 172 -39.80 3.52 1.55
N LYS A 173 -38.81 3.66 2.44
CA LYS A 173 -39.01 4.25 3.78
C LYS A 173 -38.80 5.76 3.81
N ARG A 174 -38.32 6.37 2.72
CA ARG A 174 -37.94 7.79 2.64
C ARG A 174 -36.99 8.19 3.76
N LYS A 175 -36.00 7.35 4.04
CA LYS A 175 -34.98 7.55 5.09
C LYS A 175 -33.60 7.67 4.47
N ASN A 176 -32.78 8.56 5.02
CA ASN A 176 -31.35 8.60 4.75
C ASN A 176 -30.65 7.57 5.63
N VAL A 177 -29.90 6.67 4.99
CA VAL A 177 -29.30 5.51 5.67
C VAL A 177 -27.81 5.45 5.41
N VAL A 178 -27.05 5.16 6.47
CA VAL A 178 -25.63 4.83 6.39
C VAL A 178 -25.44 3.43 6.95
N MET A 179 -24.65 2.61 6.29
CA MET A 179 -24.27 1.29 6.76
C MET A 179 -22.75 1.14 6.73
N ALA A 180 -22.15 0.62 7.80
CA ALA A 180 -20.78 0.15 7.78
C ALA A 180 -20.73 -1.36 7.95
N ASP A 181 -20.11 -2.04 7.00
CA ASP A 181 -19.81 -3.46 7.04
C ASP A 181 -18.34 -3.66 7.40
N MET A 182 -18.10 -4.10 8.63
CA MET A 182 -16.77 -4.26 9.21
C MET A 182 -16.28 -5.71 9.07
N GLY A 183 -15.48 -5.95 8.03
CA GLY A 183 -14.89 -7.25 7.72
C GLY A 183 -13.58 -7.54 8.45
N GLY A 184 -13.00 -8.71 8.13
CA GLY A 184 -11.70 -9.13 8.69
C GLY A 184 -10.50 -8.34 8.15
N ALA A 185 -10.60 -7.78 6.93
CA ALA A 185 -9.52 -7.04 6.28
C ALA A 185 -9.91 -5.61 5.87
N THR A 186 -11.19 -5.40 5.56
CA THR A 186 -11.70 -4.14 5.02
C THR A 186 -13.00 -3.74 5.71
N THR A 187 -13.26 -2.44 5.77
CA THR A 187 -14.54 -1.89 6.19
C THR A 187 -15.16 -1.17 5.02
N ASP A 188 -16.34 -1.62 4.62
CA ASP A 188 -17.15 -1.01 3.57
C ASP A 188 -18.15 -0.03 4.20
N VAL A 189 -18.16 1.21 3.73
CA VAL A 189 -19.16 2.21 4.15
C VAL A 189 -20.05 2.54 2.98
N PHE A 190 -21.35 2.42 3.22
CA PHE A 190 -22.43 2.67 2.28
C PHE A 190 -23.26 3.83 2.80
N SER A 191 -23.67 4.74 1.92
CA SER A 191 -24.64 5.78 2.27
C SER A 191 -25.65 5.98 1.15
N ASN A 192 -26.93 5.91 1.47
CA ASN A 192 -28.01 6.43 0.65
C ASN A 192 -28.58 7.66 1.35
N ILE A 193 -28.22 8.83 0.84
CA ILE A 193 -28.65 10.12 1.40
C ILE A 193 -29.30 10.89 0.27
N ILE A 194 -30.51 11.42 0.48
CA ILE A 194 -31.28 12.21 -0.48
C ILE A 194 -31.39 11.54 -1.87
N GLY A 195 -31.52 10.21 -1.87
CA GLY A 195 -31.62 9.35 -3.05
C GLY A 195 -30.31 9.11 -3.80
N GLU A 196 -29.17 9.55 -3.26
CA GLU A 196 -27.85 9.34 -3.85
C GLU A 196 -27.09 8.25 -3.08
N TYR A 197 -26.76 7.18 -3.78
CA TYR A 197 -25.94 6.10 -3.24
C TYR A 197 -24.45 6.39 -3.41
N ASN A 198 -23.68 6.16 -2.35
CA ASN A 198 -22.23 6.23 -2.38
C ASN A 198 -21.64 5.05 -1.60
N ARG A 199 -20.50 4.54 -2.06
CA ARG A 199 -19.71 3.50 -1.39
C ARG A 199 -18.27 3.96 -1.21
N THR A 200 -17.65 3.58 -0.11
CA THR A 200 -16.19 3.69 0.08
C THR A 200 -15.65 2.47 0.79
N VAL A 201 -14.52 1.97 0.29
CA VAL A 201 -13.80 0.84 0.91
C VAL A 201 -12.59 1.37 1.68
N ALA A 202 -12.51 1.02 2.96
CA ALA A 202 -11.34 1.21 3.78
C ALA A 202 -10.48 -0.07 3.75
N ALA A 203 -9.62 -0.20 2.74
CA ALA A 203 -8.90 -1.44 2.39
C ALA A 203 -7.94 -2.02 3.45
N ASN A 204 -7.56 -1.25 4.47
CA ASN A 204 -6.70 -1.70 5.56
C ASN A 204 -7.30 -1.46 6.94
N ILE A 205 -8.62 -1.33 7.03
CA ILE A 205 -9.34 -1.20 8.28
C ILE A 205 -10.19 -2.45 8.39
N GLY A 206 -9.84 -3.36 9.30
CA GLY A 206 -10.58 -4.60 9.49
C GLY A 206 -10.18 -5.32 10.77
N MET A 207 -11.04 -6.21 11.26
CA MET A 207 -10.96 -6.76 12.61
C MET A 207 -10.06 -7.98 12.78
N SER A 208 -9.44 -8.47 11.72
CA SER A 208 -8.57 -9.66 11.77
C SER A 208 -7.21 -9.38 11.13
N TYR A 209 -7.14 -9.46 9.80
CA TYR A 209 -5.91 -9.28 9.02
C TYR A 209 -5.33 -7.87 9.09
N SER A 210 -6.12 -6.88 9.52
CA SER A 210 -5.76 -5.46 9.49
C SER A 210 -5.94 -4.76 10.84
N LEU A 211 -6.08 -5.52 11.93
CA LEU A 211 -6.27 -4.94 13.25
C LEU A 211 -5.05 -4.12 13.69
N GLY A 212 -3.83 -4.58 13.40
CA GLY A 212 -2.60 -3.82 13.65
C GLY A 212 -2.50 -2.52 12.85
N GLN A 213 -3.13 -2.45 11.67
CA GLN A 213 -3.20 -1.20 10.92
C GLN A 213 -4.13 -0.19 11.59
N ILE A 214 -5.27 -0.62 12.14
CA ILE A 214 -6.16 0.26 12.92
C ILE A 214 -5.38 0.85 14.10
N PHE A 215 -4.66 0.01 14.84
CA PHE A 215 -3.81 0.46 15.95
C PHE A 215 -2.76 1.47 15.49
N LYS A 216 -2.04 1.19 14.38
CA LYS A 216 -1.04 2.09 13.78
C LYS A 216 -1.64 3.45 13.36
N GLU A 217 -2.79 3.45 12.68
CA GLU A 217 -3.42 4.68 12.16
C GLU A 217 -4.12 5.50 13.23
N ALA A 218 -4.75 4.85 14.23
CA ALA A 218 -5.39 5.55 15.33
C ALA A 218 -4.34 6.20 16.26
N GLY A 219 -3.21 5.53 16.45
CA GLY A 219 -2.15 5.95 17.35
C GLY A 219 -2.39 5.47 18.78
N GLU A 220 -1.28 5.14 19.44
CA GLU A 220 -1.25 4.56 20.78
C GLU A 220 -2.00 5.37 21.84
N GLU A 221 -1.86 6.70 21.82
CA GLU A 221 -2.52 7.60 22.78
C GLU A 221 -4.04 7.48 22.72
N LYS A 222 -4.62 7.46 21.51
CA LYS A 222 -6.07 7.34 21.35
C LYS A 222 -6.59 5.96 21.73
N VAL A 223 -5.80 4.92 21.51
CA VAL A 223 -6.16 3.57 21.96
C VAL A 223 -6.19 3.55 23.48
N ALA A 224 -5.13 4.04 24.14
CA ALA A 224 -5.03 4.06 25.60
C ALA A 224 -6.15 4.88 26.28
N GLN A 225 -6.49 6.05 25.72
CA GLN A 225 -7.56 6.93 26.25
C GLN A 225 -8.95 6.29 26.22
N ARG A 226 -9.15 5.22 25.44
CA ARG A 226 -10.45 4.57 25.27
C ARG A 226 -10.65 3.36 26.16
N LEU A 227 -9.57 2.68 26.56
CA LEU A 227 -9.66 1.48 27.40
C LEU A 227 -10.30 1.85 28.75
N GLU A 228 -11.28 1.05 29.17
CA GLU A 228 -11.89 1.15 30.50
C GLU A 228 -10.94 0.60 31.56
N THR A 229 -10.22 -0.46 31.21
CA THR A 229 -9.36 -1.21 32.10
C THR A 229 -7.93 -0.71 32.02
N SER A 230 -7.13 -1.00 33.04
CA SER A 230 -5.72 -0.59 33.14
C SER A 230 -4.79 -1.44 32.24
N LEU A 231 -5.20 -1.74 31.02
CA LEU A 231 -4.41 -2.50 30.06
C LEU A 231 -3.29 -1.62 29.51
N SER A 232 -2.06 -2.11 29.53
CA SER A 232 -0.99 -1.44 28.81
C SER A 232 -1.19 -1.53 27.31
N THR A 233 -0.76 -0.49 26.61
CA THR A 233 -0.74 -0.45 25.14
C THR A 233 0.15 -1.51 24.52
N ASP A 234 1.13 -2.04 25.26
CA ASP A 234 1.95 -3.17 24.82
C ASP A 234 1.12 -4.46 24.70
N ILE A 235 0.20 -4.73 25.62
CA ILE A 235 -0.71 -5.87 25.51
C ILE A 235 -1.61 -5.72 24.30
N VAL A 236 -2.17 -4.52 24.09
CA VAL A 236 -3.01 -4.25 22.92
C VAL A 236 -2.23 -4.46 21.63
N ARG A 237 -0.98 -3.97 21.57
CA ARG A 237 -0.09 -4.14 20.41
C ARG A 237 0.17 -5.62 20.13
N GLN A 238 0.51 -6.41 21.14
CA GLN A 238 0.74 -7.84 21.01
C GLN A 238 -0.53 -8.60 20.59
N TYR A 239 -1.68 -8.25 21.16
CA TYR A 239 -2.97 -8.80 20.76
C TYR A 239 -3.26 -8.53 19.28
N CYS A 240 -3.09 -7.28 18.83
CA CYS A 240 -3.29 -6.90 17.43
C CYS A 240 -2.40 -7.72 16.48
N GLY A 241 -1.10 -7.83 16.80
CA GLY A 241 -0.17 -8.64 16.01
C GLY A 241 -0.57 -10.11 15.98
N ASN A 242 -0.94 -10.69 17.12
CA ASN A 242 -1.36 -12.08 17.20
C ASN A 242 -2.68 -12.33 16.45
N LYS A 243 -3.67 -11.43 16.55
CA LYS A 243 -4.93 -11.52 15.79
C LYS A 243 -4.66 -11.56 14.29
N MET A 244 -3.69 -10.80 13.79
CA MET A 244 -3.31 -10.84 12.37
C MET A 244 -2.68 -12.16 11.95
N LEU A 245 -1.88 -12.81 12.82
CA LEU A 245 -1.28 -14.12 12.57
C LEU A 245 -2.29 -15.28 12.72
N TYR A 246 -3.32 -15.08 13.52
CA TYR A 246 -4.39 -16.03 13.84
C TYR A 246 -5.77 -15.40 13.57
N PRO A 247 -6.08 -15.05 12.30
CA PRO A 247 -7.25 -14.23 11.96
C PRO A 247 -8.60 -14.90 12.28
N THR A 248 -8.61 -16.22 12.44
CA THR A 248 -9.81 -17.00 12.77
C THR A 248 -10.03 -17.18 14.27
N ARG A 249 -9.10 -16.72 15.13
CA ARG A 249 -9.28 -16.77 16.58
C ARG A 249 -10.32 -15.74 16.98
N LEU A 250 -11.30 -16.13 17.78
CA LEU A 250 -12.28 -15.22 18.38
C LEU A 250 -11.78 -14.74 19.75
N PRO A 251 -12.17 -13.54 20.20
CA PRO A 251 -11.87 -13.11 21.57
C PRO A 251 -12.61 -14.02 22.56
N GLU A 252 -11.89 -14.54 23.54
CA GLU A 252 -12.41 -15.46 24.56
C GLU A 252 -12.48 -14.79 25.95
N LYS A 253 -11.60 -13.83 26.21
CA LYS A 253 -11.51 -13.11 27.51
C LYS A 253 -12.13 -11.72 27.41
N GLU A 254 -12.66 -11.20 28.52
CA GLU A 254 -13.28 -9.85 28.57
C GLU A 254 -12.35 -8.76 28.01
N TRP A 255 -11.08 -8.75 28.40
CA TRP A 255 -10.12 -7.76 27.90
C TRP A 255 -9.84 -7.88 26.40
N GLU A 256 -9.95 -9.08 25.81
CA GLU A 256 -9.79 -9.28 24.36
C GLU A 256 -11.00 -8.68 23.62
N ILE A 257 -12.21 -8.86 24.18
CA ILE A 257 -13.45 -8.25 23.67
C ILE A 257 -13.35 -6.73 23.78
N GLU A 258 -12.91 -6.19 24.92
CA GLU A 258 -12.68 -4.77 25.13
C GLU A 258 -11.75 -4.19 24.06
N VAL A 259 -10.61 -4.84 23.83
CA VAL A 259 -9.63 -4.42 22.82
C VAL A 259 -10.25 -4.43 21.42
N GLU A 260 -10.92 -5.51 21.04
CA GLU A 260 -11.55 -5.60 19.72
C GLU A 260 -12.65 -4.57 19.52
N GLN A 261 -13.53 -4.35 20.50
CA GLN A 261 -14.64 -3.40 20.35
C GLN A 261 -14.15 -1.95 20.34
N HIS A 262 -13.15 -1.59 21.15
CA HIS A 262 -12.54 -0.26 21.10
C HIS A 262 -11.78 0.00 19.79
N LEU A 263 -11.08 -1.00 19.26
CA LEU A 263 -10.49 -0.92 17.93
C LEU A 263 -11.55 -0.90 16.82
N ALA A 264 -12.69 -1.56 17.01
CA ALA A 264 -13.80 -1.49 16.08
C ALA A 264 -14.37 -0.06 15.98
N VAL A 265 -14.52 0.63 17.11
CA VAL A 265 -14.88 2.06 17.13
C VAL A 265 -13.88 2.88 16.31
N LEU A 266 -12.58 2.71 16.58
CA LEU A 266 -11.54 3.48 15.88
C LEU A 266 -11.52 3.17 14.38
N GLY A 267 -11.71 1.91 14.00
CA GLY A 267 -11.86 1.50 12.62
C GLY A 267 -13.09 2.13 11.95
N LEU A 268 -14.24 2.13 12.60
CA LEU A 268 -15.45 2.81 12.12
C LEU A 268 -15.22 4.32 11.94
N GLN A 269 -14.55 4.98 12.88
CA GLN A 269 -14.21 6.41 12.77
C GLN A 269 -13.30 6.68 11.56
N LEU A 270 -12.27 5.86 11.37
CA LEU A 270 -11.35 5.98 10.23
C LEU A 270 -12.09 5.77 8.91
N ALA A 271 -12.88 4.71 8.80
CA ALA A 271 -13.67 4.38 7.61
C ALA A 271 -14.72 5.45 7.31
N TRP A 272 -15.44 5.93 8.33
CA TRP A 272 -16.45 6.98 8.18
C TRP A 272 -15.83 8.30 7.72
N LYS A 273 -14.71 8.71 8.33
CA LYS A 273 -13.96 9.90 7.92
C LYS A 273 -13.47 9.79 6.48
N GLN A 274 -13.01 8.61 6.06
CA GLN A 274 -12.62 8.37 4.67
C GLN A 274 -13.81 8.49 3.72
N HIS A 275 -14.97 7.91 4.08
CA HIS A 275 -16.20 8.02 3.29
C HIS A 275 -16.65 9.48 3.12
N GLN A 276 -16.67 10.25 4.22
CA GLN A 276 -17.01 11.68 4.17
C GLN A 276 -16.06 12.47 3.26
N LYS A 277 -14.75 12.26 3.40
CA LYS A 277 -13.74 12.97 2.59
C LYS A 277 -13.88 12.62 1.11
N THR A 278 -14.21 11.37 0.81
CA THR A 278 -14.28 10.84 -0.56
C THR A 278 -15.54 11.27 -1.28
N ASN A 279 -16.69 11.29 -0.59
CA ASN A 279 -18.01 11.48 -1.22
C ASN A 279 -18.65 12.84 -0.94
N PHE A 280 -18.24 13.53 0.12
CA PHE A 280 -18.88 14.79 0.52
C PHE A 280 -17.93 15.99 0.41
N ARG A 281 -18.50 17.19 0.32
CA ARG A 281 -17.79 18.48 0.36
C ARG A 281 -18.50 19.44 1.30
N LEU A 282 -17.77 20.00 2.25
CA LEU A 282 -18.28 21.07 3.10
C LEU A 282 -18.64 22.30 2.27
N LEU A 283 -19.91 22.73 2.33
CA LEU A 283 -20.33 24.01 1.79
C LEU A 283 -20.04 25.10 2.84
N ARG A 284 -19.04 25.94 2.55
CA ARG A 284 -18.73 27.12 3.37
C ARG A 284 -19.76 28.23 3.11
N ILE A 285 -20.95 28.05 3.68
CA ILE A 285 -21.98 29.08 3.74
C ILE A 285 -21.71 29.92 4.99
N GLY A 286 -21.56 31.24 4.84
CA GLY A 286 -21.38 32.16 5.96
C GLY A 286 -22.56 32.11 6.94
N PHE A 287 -22.31 32.33 8.23
CA PHE A 287 -23.33 32.24 9.29
C PHE A 287 -24.59 33.09 8.98
N LEU A 288 -24.41 34.29 8.44
CA LEU A 288 -25.50 35.18 8.04
C LEU A 288 -26.25 34.70 6.78
N ASP A 289 -25.57 34.02 5.85
CA ASP A 289 -26.20 33.40 4.68
C ASP A 289 -27.03 32.16 5.07
N ARG A 290 -26.57 31.34 6.03
CA ARG A 290 -27.36 30.19 6.56
C ARG A 290 -28.67 30.65 7.17
N ARG A 291 -28.63 31.75 7.92
CA ARG A 291 -29.81 32.36 8.55
C ARG A 291 -30.76 33.06 7.56
N ARG A 292 -30.27 33.43 6.37
CA ARG A 292 -31.02 34.17 5.35
C ARG A 292 -31.54 33.30 4.20
N ARG A 293 -30.92 32.15 3.90
CA ARG A 293 -31.20 31.37 2.67
C ARG A 293 -32.24 30.26 2.78
N ASP A 294 -32.59 29.74 3.95
CA ASP A 294 -33.70 28.79 4.07
C ASP A 294 -34.08 28.53 5.53
N GLN A 295 -35.38 28.40 5.82
CA GLN A 295 -35.89 27.91 7.13
C GLN A 295 -35.64 26.40 7.35
N ASN A 296 -35.00 25.72 6.39
CA ASN A 296 -34.86 24.26 6.33
C ASN A 296 -33.53 23.70 6.89
N TYR A 297 -32.62 24.54 7.37
CA TYR A 297 -31.30 24.12 7.89
C TYR A 297 -31.09 24.53 9.34
N ASP A 298 -30.51 23.62 10.11
CA ASP A 298 -30.06 23.89 11.47
C ASP A 298 -28.85 24.86 11.47
N PRO A 299 -28.84 25.90 12.33
CA PRO A 299 -27.76 26.89 12.34
C PRO A 299 -26.43 26.40 12.92
N PHE A 300 -26.41 25.29 13.64
CA PHE A 300 -25.23 24.75 14.33
C PHE A 300 -24.54 23.63 13.55
N SER A 301 -25.28 22.85 12.75
CA SER A 301 -24.72 21.79 11.93
C SER A 301 -24.08 22.29 10.63
N GLU A 302 -23.08 21.55 10.16
CA GLU A 302 -22.43 21.79 8.88
C GLU A 302 -23.32 21.35 7.72
N VAL A 303 -23.31 22.13 6.63
CA VAL A 303 -24.01 21.77 5.39
C VAL A 303 -23.01 21.12 4.44
N LEU A 304 -23.33 19.90 4.01
CA LEU A 304 -22.52 19.09 3.13
C LEU A 304 -23.19 19.00 1.77
N CYS A 305 -22.38 18.96 0.71
CA CYS A 305 -22.81 18.56 -0.63
C CYS A 305 -22.32 17.16 -0.94
N ILE A 306 -23.15 16.39 -1.62
CA ILE A 306 -22.72 15.14 -2.25
C ILE A 306 -21.91 15.51 -3.50
N ARG A 307 -20.68 15.00 -3.60
CA ARG A 307 -19.78 15.31 -4.71
C ARG A 307 -20.43 14.91 -6.04
N ASN A 308 -20.17 15.72 -7.06
CA ASN A 308 -20.73 15.57 -8.40
C ASN A 308 -22.26 15.73 -8.50
N THR A 309 -22.93 16.19 -7.43
CA THR A 309 -24.36 16.56 -7.46
C THR A 309 -24.56 17.95 -6.85
N PRO A 310 -25.66 18.66 -7.18
CA PRO A 310 -26.01 19.92 -6.53
C PRO A 310 -26.71 19.72 -5.17
N LYS A 311 -27.00 18.48 -4.77
CA LYS A 311 -27.80 18.19 -3.59
C LYS A 311 -26.99 18.40 -2.29
N SER A 312 -27.64 18.92 -1.26
CA SER A 312 -27.04 19.18 0.05
C SER A 312 -27.85 18.62 1.22
N PHE A 313 -27.16 18.30 2.31
CA PHE A 313 -27.73 17.74 3.55
C PHE A 313 -26.90 18.18 4.77
N GLN A 314 -27.40 17.92 5.97
CA GLN A 314 -26.72 18.06 7.26
C GLN A 314 -26.60 16.68 7.94
N PHE A 315 -25.65 16.49 8.85
CA PHE A 315 -25.51 15.17 9.50
C PHE A 315 -26.74 14.72 10.27
N ASN A 316 -27.54 15.66 10.80
CA ASN A 316 -28.82 15.40 11.44
C ASN A 316 -29.94 14.94 10.48
N ASP A 317 -29.68 14.95 9.17
CA ASP A 317 -30.57 14.35 8.17
C ASP A 317 -30.44 12.83 8.12
N ILE A 318 -29.41 12.23 8.73
CA ILE A 318 -29.21 10.78 8.68
C ILE A 318 -30.11 10.12 9.72
N ASP A 319 -31.11 9.39 9.23
CA ASP A 319 -32.14 8.77 10.06
C ASP A 319 -31.68 7.45 10.70
N LEU A 320 -30.77 6.74 10.03
CA LEU A 320 -30.39 5.37 10.40
C LEU A 320 -28.92 5.08 10.15
N PHE A 321 -28.21 4.62 11.18
CA PHE A 321 -26.90 3.97 11.05
C PHE A 321 -27.03 2.46 11.27
N ILE A 322 -26.51 1.68 10.33
CA ILE A 322 -26.53 0.21 10.36
C ILE A 322 -25.11 -0.30 10.54
N GLY A 323 -24.89 -1.12 11.56
CA GLY A 323 -23.68 -1.90 11.74
C GLY A 323 -23.79 -3.29 11.13
N SER A 324 -22.79 -3.72 10.37
CA SER A 324 -22.69 -5.09 9.87
C SER A 324 -21.27 -5.63 10.03
N GLY A 325 -21.12 -6.94 9.91
CA GLY A 325 -19.86 -7.65 10.12
C GLY A 325 -19.77 -8.31 11.50
N GLY A 326 -18.83 -9.25 11.62
CA GLY A 326 -18.78 -10.20 12.74
C GLY A 326 -18.82 -9.56 14.13
N VAL A 327 -18.02 -8.50 14.34
CA VAL A 327 -17.89 -7.81 15.64
C VAL A 327 -19.18 -7.08 16.04
N LEU A 328 -19.93 -6.54 15.09
CA LEU A 328 -21.17 -5.79 15.33
C LEU A 328 -22.39 -6.72 15.43
N SER A 329 -22.51 -7.66 14.50
CA SER A 329 -23.67 -8.55 14.41
C SER A 329 -23.72 -9.61 15.52
N HIS A 330 -22.58 -9.93 16.16
CA HIS A 330 -22.46 -10.92 17.24
C HIS A 330 -22.04 -10.29 18.59
N ALA A 331 -22.22 -8.98 18.76
CA ALA A 331 -22.08 -8.35 20.07
C ALA A 331 -22.97 -9.06 21.10
N ARG A 332 -22.47 -9.25 22.33
CA ARG A 332 -23.16 -10.09 23.35
C ARG A 332 -24.41 -9.40 23.89
N HIS A 333 -24.33 -8.08 23.99
CA HIS A 333 -25.39 -7.21 24.49
C HIS A 333 -25.59 -6.04 23.54
N ASP A 334 -26.81 -5.49 23.48
CA ASP A 334 -27.08 -4.35 22.62
C ASP A 334 -26.25 -3.11 23.02
N ALA A 335 -25.91 -2.96 24.30
CA ALA A 335 -25.05 -1.88 24.79
C ALA A 335 -23.64 -1.89 24.13
N GLU A 336 -23.10 -3.06 23.83
CA GLU A 336 -21.80 -3.22 23.13
C GLU A 336 -21.90 -2.76 21.66
N ALA A 337 -22.96 -3.15 20.95
CA ALA A 337 -23.21 -2.69 19.58
C ALA A 337 -23.52 -1.18 19.53
N ILE A 338 -24.30 -0.67 20.49
CA ILE A 338 -24.59 0.75 20.66
C ILE A 338 -23.30 1.52 20.90
N HIS A 339 -22.43 1.05 21.81
CA HIS A 339 -21.12 1.64 22.06
C HIS A 339 -20.31 1.79 20.76
N MET A 340 -20.19 0.69 20.01
CA MET A 340 -19.40 0.66 18.77
C MET A 340 -19.93 1.63 17.71
N LEU A 341 -21.25 1.63 17.47
CA LEU A 341 -21.87 2.48 16.44
C LEU A 341 -21.96 3.95 16.86
N LEU A 342 -22.31 4.22 18.12
CA LEU A 342 -22.44 5.58 18.65
C LEU A 342 -21.10 6.31 18.64
N ASP A 343 -20.05 5.69 19.18
CA ASP A 343 -18.72 6.31 19.20
C ASP A 343 -18.04 6.24 17.83
N GLY A 344 -18.39 5.26 16.99
CA GLY A 344 -17.88 5.10 15.63
C GLY A 344 -18.35 6.20 14.69
N PHE A 345 -19.65 6.52 14.71
CA PHE A 345 -20.27 7.49 13.80
C PHE A 345 -20.46 8.88 14.40
N LEU A 346 -20.65 8.98 15.72
CA LEU A 346 -21.03 10.21 16.43
C LEU A 346 -22.25 10.90 15.77
N PRO A 347 -23.43 10.24 15.72
CA PRO A 347 -24.63 10.78 15.08
C PRO A 347 -25.06 12.13 15.67
N GLU A 348 -25.71 12.96 14.86
CA GLU A 348 -26.25 14.28 15.22
C GLU A 348 -27.77 14.27 15.16
N GLY A 349 -28.44 14.97 16.08
CA GLY A 349 -29.90 15.07 16.11
C GLY A 349 -30.56 13.79 16.61
N ILE A 350 -31.66 13.39 15.96
CA ILE A 350 -32.42 12.18 16.29
C ILE A 350 -32.09 11.11 15.25
N THR A 351 -31.49 10.01 15.69
CA THR A 351 -31.04 8.94 14.79
C THR A 351 -31.32 7.57 15.40
N THR A 352 -31.66 6.59 14.56
CA THR A 352 -31.77 5.19 14.96
C THR A 352 -30.46 4.45 14.68
N LEU A 353 -30.06 3.58 15.59
CA LEU A 353 -28.98 2.61 15.38
C LEU A 353 -29.60 1.23 15.12
N ALA A 354 -29.05 0.51 14.16
CA ALA A 354 -29.45 -0.86 13.84
C ALA A 354 -28.24 -1.74 13.53
N VAL A 355 -28.45 -3.05 13.52
CA VAL A 355 -27.48 -4.03 13.05
C VAL A 355 -28.08 -4.92 11.98
N ASP A 356 -27.27 -5.28 10.99
CA ASP A 356 -27.58 -6.33 10.02
C ASP A 356 -27.25 -7.70 10.64
N LYS A 357 -28.29 -8.34 11.18
CA LYS A 357 -28.17 -9.63 11.86
C LYS A 357 -27.94 -10.74 10.84
N GLY A 358 -26.81 -11.45 10.99
CA GLY A 358 -26.48 -12.60 10.14
C GLY A 358 -25.89 -12.24 8.76
N PHE A 359 -25.58 -10.97 8.49
CA PHE A 359 -24.93 -10.56 7.24
C PHE A 359 -25.75 -10.89 5.98
N HIS A 360 -27.08 -10.74 6.05
CA HIS A 360 -27.96 -11.11 4.94
C HIS A 360 -28.27 -9.97 3.98
N SER A 361 -27.88 -8.73 4.28
CA SER A 361 -28.08 -7.59 3.34
C SER A 361 -27.61 -7.87 1.90
N PRO A 362 -26.46 -8.52 1.62
CA PRO A 362 -26.08 -8.82 0.24
C PRO A 362 -27.02 -9.84 -0.41
N HIS A 363 -27.50 -10.82 0.35
CA HIS A 363 -28.38 -11.88 -0.11
C HIS A 363 -29.76 -11.32 -0.49
N PHE A 364 -30.33 -10.47 0.36
CA PHE A 364 -31.59 -9.77 0.05
C PHE A 364 -31.42 -8.76 -1.08
N GLY A 365 -30.23 -8.19 -1.24
CA GLY A 365 -29.88 -7.36 -2.39
C GLY A 365 -29.89 -8.09 -3.73
N ILE A 366 -29.50 -9.36 -3.75
CA ILE A 366 -29.63 -10.21 -4.94
C ILE A 366 -31.11 -10.59 -5.13
N LEU A 367 -31.80 -11.01 -4.06
CA LEU A 367 -33.21 -11.37 -4.14
C LEU A 367 -34.08 -10.21 -4.66
N SER A 368 -33.73 -8.96 -4.33
CA SER A 368 -34.46 -7.79 -4.78
C SER A 368 -34.39 -7.55 -6.29
N THR A 369 -33.49 -8.22 -7.03
CA THR A 369 -33.52 -8.17 -8.51
C THR A 369 -34.64 -9.02 -9.11
N LEU A 370 -35.16 -9.98 -8.35
CA LEU A 370 -36.25 -10.88 -8.76
C LEU A 370 -37.58 -10.50 -8.09
N ALA A 371 -37.53 -10.20 -6.79
CA ALA A 371 -38.68 -9.96 -5.93
C ALA A 371 -38.40 -8.79 -4.97
N PRO A 372 -38.48 -7.52 -5.43
CA PRO A 372 -38.09 -6.35 -4.64
C PRO A 372 -38.85 -6.22 -3.32
N THR A 373 -40.18 -6.36 -3.34
CA THR A 373 -41.03 -6.16 -2.17
C THR A 373 -40.78 -7.23 -1.11
N GLU A 374 -40.76 -8.49 -1.52
CA GLU A 374 -40.52 -9.64 -0.65
C GLU A 374 -39.10 -9.59 -0.06
N ALA A 375 -38.11 -9.18 -0.85
CA ALA A 375 -36.75 -9.00 -0.38
C ALA A 375 -36.64 -7.90 0.70
N LEU A 376 -37.32 -6.78 0.49
CA LEU A 376 -37.33 -5.68 1.45
C LEU A 376 -38.03 -6.07 2.75
N ASP A 377 -39.20 -6.72 2.65
CA ASP A 377 -39.95 -7.18 3.83
C ASP A 377 -39.16 -8.22 4.61
N ALA A 378 -38.54 -9.18 3.92
CA ALA A 378 -37.68 -10.17 4.55
C ALA A 378 -36.44 -9.52 5.18
N PHE A 379 -35.80 -8.55 4.53
CA PHE A 379 -34.67 -7.82 5.09
C PHE A 379 -35.05 -7.10 6.39
N ILE A 380 -36.17 -6.38 6.41
CA ILE A 380 -36.65 -5.65 7.59
C ILE A 380 -37.01 -6.61 8.74
N GLN A 381 -37.66 -7.73 8.43
CA GLN A 381 -38.14 -8.65 9.47
C GLN A 381 -37.04 -9.57 10.03
N SER A 382 -36.09 -10.00 9.20
CA SER A 382 -35.14 -11.05 9.56
C SER A 382 -33.69 -10.58 9.74
N SER A 383 -33.32 -9.46 9.14
CA SER A 383 -31.93 -8.95 9.13
C SER A 383 -31.79 -7.65 9.89
N LEU A 384 -32.56 -6.63 9.53
CA LEU A 384 -32.40 -5.28 10.07
C LEU A 384 -33.01 -5.19 11.47
N ARG A 385 -32.16 -5.24 12.49
CA ARG A 385 -32.58 -5.11 13.88
C ARG A 385 -32.22 -3.73 14.41
N GLU A 386 -33.21 -2.89 14.64
CA GLU A 386 -33.02 -1.62 15.36
C GLU A 386 -32.66 -1.92 16.83
N ILE A 387 -31.61 -1.26 17.34
CA ILE A 387 -31.05 -1.51 18.68
C ILE A 387 -31.11 -0.30 19.61
N ALA A 388 -31.19 0.93 19.08
CA ALA A 388 -31.35 2.13 19.91
C ALA A 388 -31.86 3.34 19.14
N TYR A 389 -32.50 4.26 19.86
CA TYR A 389 -32.67 5.66 19.46
C TYR A 389 -31.62 6.54 20.14
N VAL A 390 -31.01 7.42 19.37
CA VAL A 390 -30.00 8.36 19.84
C VAL A 390 -30.52 9.78 19.70
N LEU A 391 -30.39 10.56 20.76
CA LEU A 391 -30.67 11.99 20.79
C LEU A 391 -29.39 12.75 21.13
N ALA A 392 -28.79 13.33 20.11
CA ALA A 392 -27.55 14.06 20.19
C ALA A 392 -27.81 15.56 19.89
N PRO A 393 -27.99 16.41 20.92
CA PRO A 393 -28.25 17.82 20.72
C PRO A 393 -27.10 18.52 20.00
N MET A 394 -27.46 19.42 19.09
CA MET A 394 -26.56 20.30 18.35
C MET A 394 -26.65 21.71 18.93
N GLY A 395 -25.53 22.39 19.05
CA GLY A 395 -25.52 23.71 19.68
C GLY A 395 -24.12 24.13 20.10
N LYS A 396 -24.04 25.31 20.73
CA LYS A 396 -22.80 25.78 21.33
C LYS A 396 -22.60 25.08 22.68
N TYR A 397 -21.64 24.16 22.72
CA TYR A 397 -21.26 23.46 23.95
C TYR A 397 -20.79 24.41 25.05
N ASP A 398 -21.34 24.22 26.26
CA ASP A 398 -21.01 24.97 27.46
C ASP A 398 -21.29 24.09 28.69
N GLU A 399 -20.24 23.51 29.28
CA GLU A 399 -20.33 22.58 30.43
C GLU A 399 -21.08 23.13 31.65
N LYS A 400 -21.21 24.46 31.74
CA LYS A 400 -21.89 25.14 32.85
C LYS A 400 -23.40 25.29 32.62
N LYS A 401 -23.91 24.86 31.47
CA LYS A 401 -25.31 25.01 31.07
C LYS A 401 -25.97 23.66 30.80
N SER A 402 -27.28 23.64 31.02
CA SER A 402 -28.15 22.58 30.53
C SER A 402 -28.18 22.58 29.00
N ALA A 403 -28.09 21.40 28.40
CA ALA A 403 -28.30 21.17 26.99
C ALA A 403 -29.79 20.87 26.71
N LEU A 404 -30.40 20.04 27.55
CA LEU A 404 -31.77 19.54 27.39
C LEU A 404 -32.49 19.52 28.74
N THR A 405 -33.82 19.69 28.71
CA THR A 405 -34.70 19.39 29.85
C THR A 405 -35.55 18.17 29.49
N LEU A 406 -35.52 17.16 30.35
CA LEU A 406 -36.25 15.91 30.20
C LEU A 406 -37.43 15.87 31.18
N ILE A 407 -38.64 15.61 30.68
CA ILE A 407 -39.87 15.49 31.47
C ILE A 407 -40.45 14.09 31.23
N ARG A 408 -40.39 13.22 32.24
CA ARG A 408 -40.92 11.85 32.16
C ARG A 408 -42.43 11.84 32.45
N GLU A 409 -43.17 10.91 31.84
CA GLU A 409 -44.62 10.81 32.11
C GLU A 409 -44.96 10.23 33.50
N GLU A 410 -44.10 9.36 34.06
CA GLU A 410 -44.36 8.67 35.33
C GLU A 410 -44.07 9.51 36.59
N GLY A 411 -43.57 10.73 36.41
CA GLY A 411 -43.39 11.70 37.49
C GLY A 411 -43.12 13.08 36.91
N ALA A 412 -43.90 14.08 37.30
CA ALA A 412 -43.84 15.46 36.79
C ALA A 412 -42.55 16.23 37.12
N VAL A 413 -41.44 15.53 37.40
CA VAL A 413 -40.14 16.13 37.72
C VAL A 413 -39.34 16.32 36.43
N ALA A 414 -39.09 17.57 36.08
CA ALA A 414 -38.18 17.94 35.01
C ALA A 414 -36.72 17.74 35.48
N SER A 415 -35.93 16.98 34.74
CA SER A 415 -34.50 16.83 34.97
C SER A 415 -33.71 17.59 33.90
N GLU A 416 -32.82 18.49 34.31
CA GLU A 416 -31.89 19.15 33.41
C GLU A 416 -30.69 18.24 33.09
N ILE A 417 -30.32 18.19 31.82
CA ILE A 417 -29.22 17.38 31.30
C ILE A 417 -28.13 18.32 30.82
N SER A 418 -27.03 18.39 31.54
CA SER A 418 -25.89 19.27 31.22
C SER A 418 -25.11 18.78 30.00
N TRP A 419 -24.44 19.71 29.32
CA TRP A 419 -23.40 19.37 28.35
C TRP A 419 -22.31 18.50 28.99
N GLY A 420 -21.75 17.58 28.20
CA GLY A 420 -20.73 16.63 28.65
C GLY A 420 -21.27 15.38 29.35
N SER A 421 -22.59 15.21 29.43
CA SER A 421 -23.24 14.00 29.98
C SER A 421 -23.67 13.03 28.88
N LEU A 422 -23.86 11.76 29.27
CA LEU A 422 -24.49 10.74 28.46
C LEU A 422 -25.42 9.91 29.36
N LEU A 423 -26.68 9.76 28.96
CA LEU A 423 -27.67 8.96 29.67
C LEU A 423 -28.12 7.80 28.78
N PHE A 424 -28.19 6.60 29.36
CA PHE A 424 -28.61 5.39 28.66
C PHE A 424 -29.82 4.77 29.36
N TYR A 425 -30.90 4.57 28.61
CA TYR A 425 -32.15 3.98 29.05
C TYR A 425 -32.36 2.64 28.33
N PRO A 426 -31.89 1.50 28.90
CA PRO A 426 -31.88 0.21 28.20
C PRO A 426 -33.27 -0.36 27.94
N GLN A 427 -34.28 0.01 28.74
CA GLN A 427 -35.67 -0.49 28.61
C GLN A 427 -36.57 0.46 27.79
N GLY A 428 -35.95 1.43 27.11
CA GLY A 428 -36.67 2.50 26.43
C GLY A 428 -37.05 3.67 27.35
N LEU A 429 -37.71 4.66 26.76
CA LEU A 429 -38.03 5.92 27.41
C LEU A 429 -39.32 6.49 26.83
N LYS A 430 -40.23 6.87 27.74
CA LYS A 430 -41.39 7.70 27.43
C LYS A 430 -41.29 9.05 28.11
N ALA A 431 -40.97 10.09 27.34
CA ALA A 431 -40.67 11.41 27.88
C ALA A 431 -40.80 12.52 26.83
N ARG A 432 -40.97 13.74 27.31
CA ARG A 432 -40.84 14.98 26.53
C ARG A 432 -39.45 15.57 26.75
N ILE A 433 -38.79 15.98 25.68
CA ILE A 433 -37.45 16.57 25.69
C ILE A 433 -37.52 17.97 25.09
N ILE A 434 -37.05 18.94 25.87
CA ILE A 434 -37.06 20.35 25.52
C ILE A 434 -35.61 20.81 25.35
N PRO A 435 -35.17 21.20 24.14
CA PRO A 435 -33.86 21.79 23.93
C PRO A 435 -33.68 23.12 24.67
N ALA A 436 -32.50 23.35 25.23
CA ALA A 436 -32.15 24.64 25.81
C ALA A 436 -32.01 25.74 24.73
N LYS A 437 -31.88 27.01 25.16
CA LYS A 437 -31.70 28.14 24.24
C LYS A 437 -30.41 27.98 23.42
N ASN A 438 -30.51 28.11 22.08
CA ASN A 438 -29.42 27.88 21.12
C ASN A 438 -28.93 26.42 21.09
N VAL A 439 -29.83 25.48 21.36
CA VAL A 439 -29.66 24.05 21.20
C VAL A 439 -30.82 23.53 20.37
N SER A 440 -30.56 22.53 19.54
CA SER A 440 -31.56 21.88 18.69
C SER A 440 -31.33 20.37 18.67
N LEU A 441 -32.41 19.62 18.46
CA LEU A 441 -32.37 18.17 18.23
C LEU A 441 -32.80 17.82 16.81
N ASP A 442 -33.58 18.70 16.18
CA ASP A 442 -34.04 18.58 14.81
C ASP A 442 -33.98 19.96 14.13
N LYS A 443 -34.40 20.01 12.86
CA LYS A 443 -34.46 21.25 12.06
C LYS A 443 -35.43 22.30 12.61
N ASN A 444 -36.43 21.86 13.39
CA ASN A 444 -37.49 22.73 13.87
C ASN A 444 -37.18 23.35 15.24
N GLY A 445 -36.16 22.85 15.95
CA GLY A 445 -35.72 23.36 17.24
C GLY A 445 -36.78 23.23 18.34
N ASN A 446 -37.73 22.31 18.17
CA ASN A 446 -38.91 22.20 19.01
C ASN A 446 -38.77 21.12 20.09
N GLU A 447 -39.67 21.16 21.05
CA GLU A 447 -39.90 20.07 21.99
C GLU A 447 -40.28 18.77 21.25
N ILE A 448 -39.69 17.66 21.69
CA ILE A 448 -39.88 16.33 21.10
C ILE A 448 -40.48 15.40 22.13
N ALA A 449 -41.54 14.69 21.77
CA ALA A 449 -42.05 13.57 22.54
C ALA A 449 -41.44 12.26 22.03
N ILE A 450 -40.96 11.44 22.96
CA ILE A 450 -40.44 10.10 22.69
C ILE A 450 -41.34 9.11 23.42
N ASP A 451 -41.73 8.06 22.70
CA ASP A 451 -42.37 6.88 23.24
C ASP A 451 -41.73 5.67 22.55
N SER A 452 -40.66 5.17 23.15
CA SER A 452 -39.86 4.08 22.58
C SER A 452 -39.69 2.95 23.58
N VAL A 453 -39.91 1.72 23.10
CA VAL A 453 -39.56 0.47 23.78
C VAL A 453 -38.12 0.01 23.47
N LEU A 454 -37.49 0.58 22.44
CA LEU A 454 -36.08 0.37 22.16
C LEU A 454 -35.21 1.20 23.10
N PRO A 455 -33.98 0.74 23.42
CA PRO A 455 -33.03 1.51 24.20
C PRO A 455 -32.88 2.96 23.71
N VAL A 456 -32.83 3.92 24.62
CA VAL A 456 -32.67 5.35 24.29
C VAL A 456 -31.35 5.88 24.86
N VAL A 457 -30.53 6.50 24.01
CA VAL A 457 -29.30 7.20 24.39
C VAL A 457 -29.51 8.69 24.23
N ILE A 458 -29.34 9.46 25.31
CA ILE A 458 -29.24 10.92 25.24
C ILE A 458 -27.75 11.29 25.34
N ASP A 459 -27.17 11.74 24.24
CA ASP A 459 -25.73 11.98 24.09
C ASP A 459 -25.41 13.48 24.03
N CYS A 460 -25.22 14.09 25.20
CA CYS A 460 -24.86 15.50 25.34
C CYS A 460 -23.33 15.72 25.34
N ARG A 461 -22.51 14.77 24.84
CA ARG A 461 -21.03 14.90 24.82
C ARG A 461 -20.52 15.92 23.81
N GLY A 462 -21.39 16.47 22.96
CA GLY A 462 -21.05 17.38 21.87
C GLY A 462 -20.59 16.67 20.61
N ARG A 463 -20.31 17.44 19.55
CA ARG A 463 -19.86 16.94 18.23
C ARG A 463 -18.83 17.85 17.59
N GLY A 464 -18.09 17.32 16.62
CA GLY A 464 -17.02 18.05 15.93
C GLY A 464 -16.00 18.63 16.92
N ARG A 465 -15.70 19.93 16.81
CA ARG A 465 -14.78 20.64 17.72
C ARG A 465 -15.27 20.75 19.17
N TYR A 466 -16.53 20.42 19.44
CA TYR A 466 -17.15 20.50 20.76
C TYR A 466 -17.30 19.14 21.45
N PHE A 467 -16.87 18.05 20.81
CA PHE A 467 -16.87 16.73 21.45
C PHE A 467 -15.88 16.71 22.62
N ASN A 468 -16.35 16.25 23.79
CA ASN A 468 -15.54 16.22 25.00
C ASN A 468 -14.46 15.11 25.05
N GLY A 469 -14.41 14.25 24.03
CA GLY A 469 -13.41 13.18 23.89
C GLY A 469 -13.70 11.91 24.69
N LYS A 470 -14.72 11.89 25.56
CA LYS A 470 -15.00 10.76 26.44
C LYS A 470 -15.80 9.66 25.73
N PRO A 471 -15.36 8.38 25.79
CA PRO A 471 -16.08 7.27 25.16
C PRO A 471 -17.40 6.97 25.88
N PHE A 472 -18.31 6.25 25.22
CA PHE A 472 -19.58 5.80 25.83
C PHE A 472 -19.34 5.02 27.12
N THR A 473 -18.30 4.19 27.10
CA THR A 473 -17.83 3.32 28.17
C THR A 473 -17.39 4.06 29.43
N HIS A 474 -17.02 5.33 29.32
CA HIS A 474 -16.77 6.19 30.48
C HIS A 474 -18.03 6.44 31.32
N TYR A 475 -19.20 6.43 30.68
CA TYR A 475 -20.49 6.71 31.33
C TYR A 475 -21.23 5.42 31.67
N ILE A 476 -21.10 4.41 30.81
CA ILE A 476 -21.74 3.11 30.93
C ILE A 476 -20.63 2.05 30.81
N PRO A 477 -19.97 1.67 31.92
CA PRO A 477 -18.93 0.64 31.89
C PRO A 477 -19.46 -0.67 31.32
N LEU A 478 -18.75 -1.25 30.36
CA LEU A 478 -19.11 -2.51 29.70
C LEU A 478 -18.10 -3.63 30.00
N TYR A 479 -16.90 -3.27 30.44
CA TYR A 479 -15.82 -4.24 30.62
C TYR A 479 -15.30 -4.22 32.05
N HIS A 480 -14.98 -5.40 32.55
CA HIS A 480 -14.43 -5.57 33.88
C HIS A 480 -13.19 -6.47 33.79
N THR A 481 -12.01 -5.86 33.91
CA THR A 481 -10.74 -6.58 34.02
C THR A 481 -9.99 -6.04 35.22
N GLU A 482 -9.86 -6.86 36.27
CA GLU A 482 -9.24 -6.44 37.54
C GLU A 482 -7.71 -6.47 37.51
N THR A 483 -7.12 -7.33 36.67
CA THR A 483 -5.67 -7.51 36.57
C THR A 483 -5.20 -7.51 35.13
N GLU A 484 -4.04 -6.89 34.90
CA GLU A 484 -3.41 -6.90 33.59
C GLU A 484 -3.06 -8.36 33.18
N PRO A 485 -3.48 -8.83 32.00
CA PRO A 485 -3.28 -10.22 31.61
C PRO A 485 -1.83 -10.50 31.27
N GLU A 486 -1.44 -11.77 31.40
CA GLU A 486 -0.11 -12.20 30.97
C GLU A 486 0.04 -12.07 29.45
N LYS A 487 1.22 -11.56 29.05
CA LYS A 487 1.63 -11.43 27.65
C LYS A 487 2.04 -12.80 27.13
N GLU A 488 1.10 -13.61 26.69
CA GLU A 488 1.37 -14.95 26.14
C GLU A 488 1.19 -15.00 24.62
N ALA A 489 2.15 -15.63 23.96
CA ALA A 489 2.05 -15.95 22.54
C ALA A 489 1.10 -17.13 22.33
N PRO A 490 0.24 -17.09 21.28
CA PRO A 490 -0.67 -18.20 20.94
C PRO A 490 0.07 -19.53 20.77
N GLU A 491 -0.67 -20.63 20.83
CA GLU A 491 -0.15 -21.98 20.58
C GLU A 491 0.65 -22.07 19.27
N GLU A 492 1.73 -22.83 19.32
CA GLU A 492 2.62 -22.99 18.18
C GLU A 492 1.91 -23.73 17.04
N ARG A 493 1.84 -23.08 15.89
CA ARG A 493 1.32 -23.66 14.63
C ARG A 493 2.36 -23.66 13.51
N ALA A 494 3.61 -23.37 13.84
CA ALA A 494 4.72 -23.71 12.98
C ALA A 494 4.82 -25.23 12.89
N PHE A 495 5.36 -25.72 11.78
CA PHE A 495 5.48 -27.14 11.54
C PHE A 495 6.80 -27.43 10.84
N VAL A 496 7.26 -28.65 11.04
CA VAL A 496 8.45 -29.20 10.38
C VAL A 496 8.03 -30.20 9.30
N GLU A 497 8.75 -30.19 8.20
CA GLU A 497 8.63 -31.18 7.13
C GLU A 497 10.00 -31.83 6.94
N ASP A 498 10.08 -33.14 7.18
CA ASP A 498 11.30 -33.92 7.02
C ASP A 498 11.37 -34.58 5.63
N ASP A 499 12.59 -34.78 5.13
CA ASP A 499 12.89 -35.51 3.89
C ASP A 499 12.12 -35.05 2.65
N ILE A 500 11.94 -33.73 2.50
CA ILE A 500 11.23 -33.14 1.38
C ILE A 500 12.15 -32.86 0.18
N ASN A 501 11.56 -32.90 -1.02
CA ASN A 501 12.21 -32.41 -2.23
C ASN A 501 11.90 -30.92 -2.41
N ILE A 502 12.91 -30.08 -2.21
CA ILE A 502 12.85 -28.63 -2.26
C ILE A 502 13.19 -28.17 -3.69
N ARG A 503 12.35 -27.31 -4.26
CA ARG A 503 12.60 -26.66 -5.56
C ARG A 503 12.51 -25.16 -5.43
N ILE A 504 13.62 -24.46 -5.61
CA ILE A 504 13.68 -22.99 -5.48
C ILE A 504 14.09 -22.39 -6.82
N PRO A 505 13.20 -21.63 -7.48
CA PRO A 505 13.58 -20.85 -8.65
C PRO A 505 14.45 -19.66 -8.20
N ARG A 506 15.59 -19.48 -8.86
CA ARG A 506 16.51 -18.37 -8.67
C ARG A 506 16.43 -17.48 -9.89
N ARG A 507 15.58 -16.46 -9.79
CA ARG A 507 15.26 -15.54 -10.87
C ARG A 507 16.04 -14.25 -10.74
N MET A 508 16.55 -13.78 -11.87
CA MET A 508 17.16 -12.46 -11.99
C MET A 508 16.07 -11.40 -12.24
N PRO A 509 16.25 -10.17 -11.74
CA PRO A 509 15.26 -9.11 -11.89
C PRO A 509 15.04 -8.66 -13.34
N TYR A 510 16.02 -8.87 -14.22
CA TYR A 510 15.90 -8.66 -15.67
C TYR A 510 16.92 -9.56 -16.40
N LYS A 511 16.88 -9.57 -17.73
CA LYS A 511 17.75 -10.41 -18.57
C LYS A 511 19.24 -10.24 -18.21
N GLY A 512 19.89 -11.31 -17.78
CA GLY A 512 21.30 -11.36 -17.38
C GLY A 512 22.04 -12.55 -17.97
N GLU A 513 23.20 -12.87 -17.38
CA GLU A 513 24.00 -14.05 -17.72
C GLU A 513 23.75 -15.15 -16.68
N ILE A 514 23.50 -16.38 -17.14
CA ILE A 514 23.41 -17.54 -16.25
C ILE A 514 24.81 -18.15 -16.16
N LEU A 515 25.30 -18.32 -14.94
CA LEU A 515 26.68 -18.76 -14.66
C LEU A 515 26.81 -20.27 -14.42
N VAL A 516 25.68 -20.99 -14.40
CA VAL A 516 25.61 -22.43 -14.10
C VAL A 516 24.93 -23.18 -15.24
N ASN A 517 25.24 -24.47 -15.36
CA ASN A 517 24.65 -25.38 -16.33
C ASN A 517 23.71 -26.37 -15.64
N ARG A 518 22.81 -26.95 -16.44
CA ARG A 518 21.93 -28.01 -15.96
C ARG A 518 22.76 -29.20 -15.49
N GLY A 519 22.52 -29.66 -14.27
CA GLY A 519 23.26 -30.75 -13.62
C GLY A 519 24.36 -30.29 -12.67
N ASP A 520 24.73 -29.01 -12.67
CA ASP A 520 25.76 -28.48 -11.77
C ASP A 520 25.33 -28.61 -10.30
N GLN A 521 26.30 -28.94 -9.44
CA GLN A 521 26.14 -28.87 -8.00
C GLN A 521 26.45 -27.45 -7.53
N VAL A 522 25.56 -26.87 -6.72
CA VAL A 522 25.67 -25.51 -6.21
C VAL A 522 25.58 -25.49 -4.69
N PHE A 523 26.23 -24.49 -4.09
CA PHE A 523 26.17 -24.16 -2.66
C PHE A 523 25.46 -22.81 -2.47
N PRO A 524 24.97 -22.47 -1.28
CA PRO A 524 24.22 -21.23 -1.06
C PRO A 524 24.92 -19.97 -1.59
N GLU A 525 26.24 -19.88 -1.47
CA GLU A 525 27.10 -18.80 -1.94
C GLU A 525 27.49 -18.88 -3.43
N THR A 526 27.13 -19.96 -4.13
CA THR A 526 27.39 -20.10 -5.57
C THR A 526 26.55 -19.09 -6.35
N PRO A 527 27.16 -18.19 -7.13
CA PRO A 527 26.41 -17.30 -8.00
C PRO A 527 25.83 -18.11 -9.18
N VAL A 528 24.52 -18.08 -9.33
CA VAL A 528 23.80 -18.78 -10.40
C VAL A 528 23.54 -17.89 -11.61
N GLY A 529 23.51 -16.58 -11.40
CA GLY A 529 23.34 -15.61 -12.47
C GLY A 529 23.82 -14.23 -12.05
N GLU A 530 24.14 -13.42 -13.04
CA GLU A 530 24.72 -12.10 -12.84
C GLU A 530 24.12 -11.08 -13.82
N ASN A 531 23.75 -9.92 -13.27
CA ASN A 531 23.36 -8.75 -14.03
C ASN A 531 24.52 -7.75 -14.02
N ASN A 532 25.33 -7.76 -15.08
CA ASN A 532 26.59 -7.01 -15.19
C ASN A 532 26.43 -5.52 -15.49
N MET A 533 25.22 -5.05 -15.82
CA MET A 533 24.97 -3.65 -16.16
C MET A 533 23.79 -3.10 -15.35
N THR A 534 23.55 -1.79 -15.38
CA THR A 534 22.26 -1.27 -14.93
C THR A 534 21.23 -1.50 -16.02
N PRO A 535 19.93 -1.68 -15.72
CA PRO A 535 18.92 -1.81 -16.77
C PRO A 535 19.04 -0.66 -17.78
N PRO A 536 19.01 -0.94 -19.10
CA PRO A 536 19.20 0.08 -20.12
C PRO A 536 18.22 1.23 -19.90
N ARG A 537 18.75 2.46 -19.95
CA ARG A 537 17.93 3.65 -19.82
C ARG A 537 17.35 3.99 -21.18
N ILE A 538 16.07 4.30 -21.22
CA ILE A 538 15.49 4.96 -22.38
C ILE A 538 15.52 6.46 -22.11
N PHE A 539 16.03 7.19 -23.08
CA PHE A 539 16.13 8.64 -23.11
C PHE A 539 15.07 9.18 -24.03
N MET A 540 14.29 10.13 -23.54
CA MET A 540 13.28 10.82 -24.32
C MET A 540 13.72 12.24 -24.58
N ILE A 541 13.96 12.56 -25.85
CA ILE A 541 14.24 13.92 -26.31
C ILE A 541 12.90 14.49 -26.78
N ASP A 542 12.27 15.25 -25.89
CA ASP A 542 11.07 16.04 -26.20
C ASP A 542 11.51 17.38 -26.81
N LEU A 543 11.31 17.51 -28.12
CA LEU A 543 11.67 18.72 -28.85
C LEU A 543 10.92 19.95 -28.30
N ARG A 544 9.64 19.83 -27.92
CA ARG A 544 8.83 20.95 -27.43
C ARG A 544 9.30 21.46 -26.08
N ARG A 545 9.70 20.57 -25.18
CA ARG A 545 10.26 20.95 -23.87
C ARG A 545 11.54 21.76 -23.99
N LEU A 546 12.43 21.39 -24.91
CA LEU A 546 13.74 22.04 -25.08
C LEU A 546 13.62 23.40 -25.78
N LEU A 547 12.55 23.60 -26.56
CA LEU A 547 12.24 24.86 -27.24
C LEU A 547 11.42 25.82 -26.36
N GLY A 548 10.67 25.29 -25.38
CA GLY A 548 9.76 26.01 -24.50
C GLY A 548 8.30 25.85 -24.95
N TYR A 549 7.41 25.49 -24.01
CA TYR A 549 5.99 25.19 -24.29
C TYR A 549 5.19 26.39 -24.85
N ASP A 550 5.75 27.60 -24.78
CA ASP A 550 5.14 28.83 -25.33
C ASP A 550 5.34 28.99 -26.84
N ILE A 551 6.20 28.18 -27.46
CA ILE A 551 6.47 28.21 -28.91
C ILE A 551 5.50 27.26 -29.62
N LYS A 552 4.57 27.81 -30.40
CA LYS A 552 3.72 27.04 -31.32
C LYS A 552 4.57 26.57 -32.51
N ALA A 553 5.12 25.37 -32.41
CA ALA A 553 5.74 24.67 -33.53
C ALA A 553 4.69 23.79 -34.23
N GLU A 554 4.53 23.95 -35.54
CA GLU A 554 3.65 23.08 -36.33
C GLU A 554 4.28 21.68 -36.45
N LYS A 555 3.42 20.66 -36.58
CA LYS A 555 3.84 19.26 -36.60
C LYS A 555 4.81 18.96 -37.74
N GLU A 556 4.56 19.52 -38.92
CA GLU A 556 5.42 19.33 -40.09
C GLU A 556 6.82 19.95 -39.90
N GLU A 557 6.93 21.09 -39.19
CA GLU A 557 8.22 21.76 -38.91
C GLU A 557 9.08 20.92 -37.98
N LEU A 558 8.48 20.30 -36.96
CA LEU A 558 9.17 19.42 -36.02
C LEU A 558 9.68 18.16 -36.74
N LEU A 559 8.85 17.52 -37.56
CA LEU A 559 9.25 16.30 -38.26
C LEU A 559 10.33 16.56 -39.33
N ALA A 560 10.27 17.69 -40.02
CA ALA A 560 11.25 18.05 -41.05
C ALA A 560 12.67 18.27 -40.49
N GLY A 561 12.80 18.68 -39.22
CA GLY A 561 14.09 18.89 -38.56
C GLY A 561 14.67 17.66 -37.88
N ILE A 562 13.93 16.55 -37.74
CA ILE A 562 14.46 15.32 -37.15
C ILE A 562 15.31 14.59 -38.19
N ILE A 563 16.58 14.37 -37.86
CA ILE A 563 17.56 13.78 -38.79
C ILE A 563 17.82 12.28 -38.56
N VAL A 564 17.14 11.70 -37.56
CA VAL A 564 17.26 10.28 -37.19
C VAL A 564 15.95 9.53 -37.42
N LYS A 565 16.03 8.21 -37.61
CA LYS A 565 14.86 7.35 -37.83
C LYS A 565 14.80 6.23 -36.81
N GLU A 566 13.63 5.62 -36.66
CA GLU A 566 13.49 4.39 -35.87
C GLU A 566 14.50 3.33 -36.37
N GLY A 567 15.22 2.72 -35.42
CA GLY A 567 16.33 1.79 -35.66
C GLY A 567 17.71 2.43 -35.83
N SER A 568 17.82 3.75 -36.00
CA SER A 568 19.12 4.44 -36.09
C SER A 568 19.95 4.28 -34.82
N VAL A 569 21.25 4.03 -34.95
CA VAL A 569 22.19 4.07 -33.83
C VAL A 569 22.89 5.43 -33.85
N VAL A 570 22.78 6.17 -32.76
CA VAL A 570 23.39 7.49 -32.58
C VAL A 570 24.46 7.44 -31.51
N SER A 571 25.56 8.17 -31.71
CA SER A 571 26.65 8.35 -30.74
C SER A 571 26.36 9.54 -29.83
N THR A 572 26.92 9.59 -28.62
CA THR A 572 26.71 10.76 -27.77
C THR A 572 27.16 12.05 -28.46
N ASN A 573 26.43 13.14 -28.23
CA ASN A 573 26.62 14.45 -28.85
C ASN A 573 26.39 14.49 -30.37
N GLU A 574 25.93 13.40 -30.98
CA GLU A 574 25.46 13.40 -32.36
C GLU A 574 24.17 14.21 -32.47
N ASN A 575 24.04 15.00 -33.55
CA ASN A 575 22.84 15.76 -33.79
C ASN A 575 21.68 14.77 -34.06
N VAL A 576 20.54 14.98 -33.41
CA VAL A 576 19.30 14.22 -33.62
C VAL A 576 18.19 15.09 -34.19
N PHE A 577 18.34 16.41 -34.06
CA PHE A 577 17.49 17.41 -34.68
C PHE A 577 18.35 18.57 -35.19
N ASP A 578 18.07 19.02 -36.39
CA ASP A 578 18.69 20.17 -37.03
C ASP A 578 17.64 20.83 -37.94
N GLY A 579 17.03 21.92 -37.47
CA GLY A 579 15.88 22.50 -38.14
C GLY A 579 15.52 23.91 -37.68
N ARG A 580 14.74 24.62 -38.50
CA ARG A 580 14.16 25.92 -38.15
C ARG A 580 12.77 25.76 -37.57
N ILE A 581 12.51 26.41 -36.45
CA ILE A 581 11.20 26.49 -35.81
C ILE A 581 10.87 27.98 -35.64
N GLY A 582 9.82 28.44 -36.31
CA GLY A 582 9.57 29.87 -36.50
C GLY A 582 10.76 30.58 -37.16
N LYS A 583 11.32 31.60 -36.51
CA LYS A 583 12.46 32.39 -37.04
C LYS A 583 13.85 31.93 -36.59
N LYS A 584 13.94 30.93 -35.71
CA LYS A 584 15.20 30.50 -35.07
C LYS A 584 15.63 29.12 -35.56
N HIS A 585 16.95 28.93 -35.65
CA HIS A 585 17.56 27.65 -35.98
C HIS A 585 17.94 26.92 -34.69
N HIS A 586 17.60 25.63 -34.62
CA HIS A 586 17.81 24.81 -33.44
C HIS A 586 18.54 23.52 -33.82
N ILE A 587 19.57 23.20 -33.05
CA ILE A 587 20.32 21.95 -33.16
C ILE A 587 20.21 21.26 -31.81
N LEU A 588 19.76 20.01 -31.80
CA LEU A 588 19.71 19.20 -30.59
C LEU A 588 20.57 17.96 -30.77
N LYS A 589 21.29 17.64 -29.72
CA LYS A 589 22.25 16.54 -29.67
C LYS A 589 21.78 15.48 -28.70
N THR A 590 22.05 14.22 -29.00
CA THR A 590 21.74 13.14 -28.07
C THR A 590 22.64 13.21 -26.84
N PRO A 591 22.09 13.06 -25.62
CA PRO A 591 22.87 13.04 -24.39
C PRO A 591 23.58 11.71 -24.15
N VAL A 592 23.27 10.67 -24.94
CA VAL A 592 23.87 9.34 -24.81
C VAL A 592 24.06 8.68 -26.17
N ARG A 593 24.93 7.67 -26.22
CA ARG A 593 24.93 6.69 -27.31
C ARG A 593 23.73 5.76 -27.14
N GLY A 594 22.89 5.68 -28.16
CA GLY A 594 21.65 4.92 -28.09
C GLY A 594 21.12 4.49 -29.45
N ARG A 595 20.18 3.54 -29.41
CA ARG A 595 19.37 3.15 -30.56
C ARG A 595 18.05 3.89 -30.50
N VAL A 596 17.67 4.56 -31.58
CA VAL A 596 16.36 5.21 -31.68
C VAL A 596 15.29 4.13 -31.75
N LEU A 597 14.47 4.01 -30.70
CA LEU A 597 13.35 3.08 -30.62
C LEU A 597 12.10 3.63 -31.32
N ALA A 598 11.92 4.94 -31.33
CA ALA A 598 10.77 5.57 -31.95
C ALA A 598 11.07 7.04 -32.24
N VAL A 599 10.45 7.53 -33.31
CA VAL A 599 10.32 8.95 -33.60
C VAL A 599 8.83 9.24 -33.69
N GLU A 600 8.29 9.88 -32.67
CA GLU A 600 6.88 10.15 -32.57
C GLU A 600 6.50 11.41 -33.35
N GLU A 601 5.28 11.36 -33.89
CA GLU A 601 4.66 12.41 -34.67
C GLU A 601 4.55 13.76 -33.94
N ASN A 602 4.58 13.76 -32.61
CA ASN A 602 4.51 14.95 -31.77
C ASN A 602 5.88 15.62 -31.54
N GLY A 603 6.95 15.07 -32.12
CA GLY A 603 8.32 15.59 -31.98
C GLY A 603 9.06 14.99 -30.77
N ILE A 604 8.82 13.72 -30.45
CA ILE A 604 9.52 13.02 -29.38
C ILE A 604 10.40 11.94 -29.98
N ILE A 605 11.70 11.96 -29.64
CA ILE A 605 12.66 10.93 -30.04
C ILE A 605 12.94 10.05 -28.83
N VAL A 606 12.70 8.75 -28.97
CA VAL A 606 12.91 7.75 -27.91
C VAL A 606 14.19 6.97 -28.24
N LEU A 607 15.14 6.94 -27.31
CA LEU A 607 16.47 6.36 -27.47
C LEU A 607 16.72 5.30 -26.40
N GLU A 608 16.98 4.05 -26.75
CA GLU A 608 17.50 3.03 -25.83
C GLU A 608 19.02 3.17 -25.72
N GLU A 609 19.53 3.33 -24.51
CA GLU A 609 20.98 3.34 -24.25
C GLU A 609 21.64 2.04 -24.71
N ILE A 610 22.66 2.16 -25.58
CA ILE A 610 23.48 1.00 -25.98
C ILE A 610 24.59 0.85 -24.96
N GLN A 611 24.46 -0.16 -24.11
CA GLN A 611 25.44 -0.49 -23.08
C GLN A 611 26.35 -1.63 -23.57
N ASP A 612 27.42 -1.29 -24.28
CA ASP A 612 28.48 -2.21 -24.73
C ASP A 612 29.83 -1.88 -24.06
N TYR A 613 29.77 -1.43 -22.81
CA TYR A 613 30.93 -0.94 -22.08
C TYR A 613 31.94 -2.07 -21.83
N PRO A 614 33.24 -1.83 -22.02
CA PRO A 614 34.26 -2.83 -21.77
C PRO A 614 34.32 -3.15 -20.27
N THR A 615 34.21 -4.43 -19.94
CA THR A 615 34.38 -4.91 -18.56
C THR A 615 35.84 -4.91 -18.13
N LYS A 616 36.76 -5.05 -19.09
CA LYS A 616 38.22 -4.99 -18.88
C LYS A 616 38.73 -3.56 -19.02
N PRO A 617 39.76 -3.15 -18.25
CA PRO A 617 40.40 -1.85 -18.44
C PRO A 617 40.94 -1.70 -19.86
N VAL A 618 40.65 -0.56 -20.48
CA VAL A 618 41.17 -0.20 -21.80
C VAL A 618 42.21 0.89 -21.61
N THR A 619 43.45 0.59 -21.97
CA THR A 619 44.58 1.52 -21.86
C THR A 619 44.81 2.22 -23.20
N VAL A 620 44.78 3.54 -23.20
CA VAL A 620 45.04 4.40 -24.36
C VAL A 620 46.44 4.98 -24.23
N PRO A 621 47.40 4.67 -25.14
CA PRO A 621 48.76 5.19 -25.08
C PRO A 621 48.84 6.64 -25.62
N VAL A 622 48.34 7.59 -24.84
CA VAL A 622 48.18 9.01 -25.24
C VAL A 622 49.50 9.66 -25.67
N ALA A 623 50.60 9.46 -24.94
CA ALA A 623 51.88 10.10 -25.26
C ALA A 623 52.48 9.60 -26.59
N SER A 624 52.34 8.30 -26.88
CA SER A 624 52.77 7.71 -28.14
C SER A 624 51.93 8.20 -29.31
N LEU A 625 50.61 8.29 -29.15
CA LEU A 625 49.69 8.75 -30.19
C LEU A 625 49.84 10.25 -30.50
N LEU A 626 50.26 11.05 -29.52
CA LEU A 626 50.55 12.48 -29.70
C LEU A 626 52.01 12.79 -30.08
N ASN A 627 52.87 11.77 -30.14
CA ASN A 627 54.32 11.91 -30.36
C ASN A 627 55.01 12.89 -29.38
N ILE A 628 54.65 12.80 -28.10
CA ILE A 628 55.21 13.62 -27.00
C ILE A 628 55.87 12.74 -25.94
N ARG A 629 56.73 13.34 -25.09
CA ARG A 629 57.26 12.65 -23.91
C ARG A 629 56.15 12.46 -22.86
N PRO A 630 56.05 11.30 -22.18
CA PRO A 630 55.02 11.02 -21.15
C PRO A 630 54.83 12.13 -20.12
N ARG A 631 55.95 12.70 -19.62
CA ARG A 631 55.97 13.84 -18.69
C ARG A 631 55.25 15.11 -19.16
N HIS A 632 55.07 15.31 -20.46
CA HIS A 632 54.37 16.49 -21.01
C HIS A 632 52.88 16.25 -21.21
N MET A 633 52.39 15.00 -21.09
CA MET A 633 50.99 14.61 -21.31
C MET A 633 49.98 15.42 -20.47
N LYS A 634 50.36 15.80 -19.23
CA LYS A 634 49.52 16.56 -18.30
C LYS A 634 49.00 17.89 -18.86
N GLY A 635 49.79 18.56 -19.71
CA GLY A 635 49.39 19.84 -20.32
C GLY A 635 48.32 19.68 -21.40
N TYR A 636 48.26 18.51 -22.05
CA TYR A 636 47.41 18.24 -23.21
C TYR A 636 46.12 17.52 -22.85
N LEU A 637 46.03 16.82 -21.72
CA LEU A 637 44.82 16.08 -21.33
C LEU A 637 43.65 17.02 -21.00
N ASN A 638 42.46 16.64 -21.46
CA ASN A 638 41.18 17.27 -21.16
C ASN A 638 40.38 16.52 -20.09
N VAL A 639 40.93 15.43 -19.55
CA VAL A 639 40.26 14.52 -18.61
C VAL A 639 41.10 14.33 -17.35
N LYS A 640 40.45 14.01 -16.22
CA LYS A 640 41.07 13.76 -14.91
C LYS A 640 40.76 12.36 -14.40
N GLU A 641 41.58 11.84 -13.49
CA GLU A 641 41.26 10.61 -12.76
C GLU A 641 39.94 10.78 -11.99
N GLY A 642 39.10 9.74 -12.02
CA GLY A 642 37.75 9.76 -11.45
C GLY A 642 36.69 10.42 -12.34
N GLU A 643 37.07 10.99 -13.50
CA GLU A 643 36.12 11.58 -14.44
C GLU A 643 35.42 10.50 -15.29
N PHE A 644 34.10 10.60 -15.42
CA PHE A 644 33.33 9.77 -16.36
C PHE A 644 33.46 10.35 -17.76
N ILE A 645 33.88 9.52 -18.71
CA ILE A 645 34.12 9.89 -20.10
C ILE A 645 33.41 8.92 -21.04
N GLU A 646 32.97 9.44 -22.17
CA GLU A 646 32.20 8.66 -23.13
C GLU A 646 32.98 8.37 -24.40
N LYS A 647 32.69 7.24 -25.03
CA LYS A 647 33.27 6.86 -26.32
C LYS A 647 33.07 7.99 -27.34
N GLY A 648 34.17 8.44 -27.96
CA GLY A 648 34.17 9.56 -28.89
C GLY A 648 34.51 10.91 -28.27
N MET A 649 34.53 11.05 -26.94
CA MET A 649 34.93 12.28 -26.24
C MET A 649 36.43 12.54 -26.44
N HIS A 650 36.81 13.78 -26.71
CA HIS A 650 38.23 14.14 -26.84
C HIS A 650 38.94 14.00 -25.49
N LEU A 651 40.01 13.19 -25.48
CA LEU A 651 40.86 13.01 -24.31
C LEU A 651 41.86 14.16 -24.14
N VAL A 652 42.01 15.00 -25.17
CA VAL A 652 43.01 16.07 -25.25
C VAL A 652 42.36 17.42 -25.55
N LYS A 653 42.98 18.51 -25.06
CA LYS A 653 42.48 19.88 -25.23
C LYS A 653 42.64 20.32 -26.69
N LEU A 654 41.55 20.81 -27.28
CA LEU A 654 41.55 21.57 -28.51
C LEU A 654 41.86 23.04 -28.15
N SER A 655 43.13 23.45 -28.11
CA SER A 655 43.51 24.85 -27.91
C SER A 655 44.03 25.49 -29.20
N SER A 656 43.80 26.79 -29.35
CA SER A 656 44.32 27.65 -30.42
C SER A 656 45.85 27.73 -30.48
N GLU A 657 46.56 27.22 -29.47
CA GLU A 657 48.03 27.09 -29.45
C GLU A 657 48.53 25.84 -30.21
N THR A 658 47.63 24.98 -30.70
CA THR A 658 47.98 23.90 -31.65
C THR A 658 48.23 24.39 -33.07
N LEU A 659 48.36 25.71 -33.29
CA LEU A 659 48.61 26.34 -34.60
C LEU A 659 49.93 25.93 -35.28
N TYR A 660 50.85 25.31 -34.54
CA TYR A 660 52.13 24.80 -35.08
C TYR A 660 52.12 23.29 -35.39
N MET A 661 51.03 22.58 -35.09
CA MET A 661 50.81 21.22 -35.56
C MET A 661 49.98 21.26 -36.84
N ARG A 662 50.45 20.58 -37.90
CA ARG A 662 49.76 20.55 -39.21
C ARG A 662 48.34 19.98 -39.14
N GLU A 663 47.99 19.24 -38.08
CA GLU A 663 46.65 18.72 -37.78
C GLU A 663 46.44 18.72 -36.25
N SER A 664 45.29 19.19 -35.76
CA SER A 664 44.93 19.03 -34.34
C SER A 664 44.75 17.53 -34.04
N PRO A 665 45.42 16.95 -33.02
CA PRO A 665 45.29 15.53 -32.75
C PRO A 665 43.87 15.20 -32.28
N ASP A 666 43.11 14.51 -33.14
CA ASP A 666 41.76 14.02 -32.86
C ASP A 666 41.82 12.72 -32.02
N LEU A 667 42.35 12.83 -30.80
CA LEU A 667 42.43 11.68 -29.90
C LEU A 667 41.15 11.56 -29.06
N LYS A 668 40.30 10.63 -29.46
CA LYS A 668 39.01 10.33 -28.83
C LYS A 668 39.08 9.10 -27.93
N ALA A 669 38.25 9.07 -26.90
CA ALA A 669 38.08 7.92 -26.03
C ALA A 669 37.53 6.73 -26.85
N PRO A 670 38.20 5.57 -26.86
CA PRO A 670 37.74 4.40 -27.62
C PRO A 670 36.54 3.70 -26.98
N VAL A 671 36.29 3.96 -25.69
CA VAL A 671 35.27 3.33 -24.85
C VAL A 671 34.70 4.33 -23.85
N THR A 672 33.48 4.07 -23.37
CA THR A 672 32.86 4.81 -22.27
C THR A 672 33.25 4.17 -20.93
N GLY A 673 33.55 4.98 -19.93
CA GLY A 673 33.91 4.53 -18.59
C GLY A 673 34.47 5.64 -17.72
N ILE A 674 35.00 5.29 -16.55
CA ILE A 674 35.67 6.20 -15.65
C ILE A 674 37.18 6.14 -15.95
N VAL A 675 37.83 7.31 -15.97
CA VAL A 675 39.29 7.38 -16.02
C VAL A 675 39.85 6.85 -14.70
N LYS A 676 40.33 5.61 -14.70
CA LYS A 676 40.84 4.92 -13.51
C LYS A 676 42.24 5.35 -13.12
N LYS A 677 43.08 5.57 -14.13
CA LYS A 677 44.50 5.88 -13.94
C LYS A 677 45.03 6.69 -15.12
N ILE A 678 45.80 7.72 -14.84
CA ILE A 678 46.60 8.47 -15.80
C ILE A 678 48.07 8.19 -15.48
N ASP A 679 48.71 7.33 -16.27
CA ASP A 679 50.10 6.96 -16.08
C ASP A 679 51.03 7.98 -16.76
N HIS A 680 51.74 8.77 -15.95
CA HIS A 680 52.66 9.80 -16.43
C HIS A 680 54.06 9.28 -16.77
N GLU A 681 54.40 8.04 -16.41
CA GLU A 681 55.67 7.40 -16.74
C GLU A 681 55.58 6.71 -18.09
N GLU A 682 54.54 5.91 -18.31
CA GLU A 682 54.26 5.23 -19.58
C GLU A 682 53.51 6.11 -20.58
N GLY A 683 52.86 7.18 -20.10
CA GLY A 683 52.13 8.14 -20.93
C GLY A 683 50.80 7.58 -21.45
N SER A 684 50.05 6.90 -20.59
CA SER A 684 48.81 6.20 -20.93
C SER A 684 47.63 6.62 -20.04
N VAL A 685 46.40 6.46 -20.55
CA VAL A 685 45.16 6.70 -19.81
C VAL A 685 44.35 5.41 -19.80
N THR A 686 44.02 4.91 -18.60
CA THR A 686 43.23 3.69 -18.41
C THR A 686 41.77 4.04 -18.14
N ILE A 687 40.87 3.49 -18.96
CA ILE A 687 39.43 3.74 -18.91
C ILE A 687 38.73 2.43 -18.58
N GLN A 688 37.88 2.42 -17.57
CA GLN A 688 37.08 1.25 -17.19
C GLN A 688 35.72 1.69 -16.67
N TYR A 689 34.66 1.00 -17.11
CA TYR A 689 33.34 1.19 -16.54
C TYR A 689 33.24 0.42 -15.21
N ASP A 690 32.87 1.08 -14.12
CA ASP A 690 32.57 0.41 -12.87
C ASP A 690 31.18 -0.20 -12.93
N PHE A 691 31.12 -1.52 -13.04
CA PHE A 691 29.89 -2.27 -12.79
C PHE A 691 29.98 -2.84 -11.38
N ASN A 692 28.93 -2.63 -10.58
CA ASN A 692 28.66 -3.45 -9.40
C ASN A 692 27.65 -4.51 -9.85
N PRO A 693 28.11 -5.71 -10.24
CA PRO A 693 27.21 -6.70 -10.79
C PRO A 693 26.27 -7.20 -9.69
N LEU A 694 24.97 -7.27 -9.99
CA LEU A 694 24.02 -7.90 -9.09
C LEU A 694 24.09 -9.40 -9.28
N LYS A 695 24.63 -10.09 -8.27
CA LYS A 695 24.71 -11.55 -8.25
C LYS A 695 23.46 -12.15 -7.63
N THR A 696 22.87 -13.11 -8.35
CA THR A 696 21.84 -13.99 -7.81
C THR A 696 22.52 -15.26 -7.35
N TYR A 697 22.38 -15.59 -6.07
CA TYR A 697 22.98 -16.78 -5.46
C TYR A 697 22.01 -17.96 -5.46
N ALA A 698 22.53 -19.19 -5.40
CA ALA A 698 21.74 -20.42 -5.35
C ALA A 698 20.84 -20.50 -4.11
N PHE A 699 21.24 -19.88 -3.00
CA PHE A 699 20.56 -19.82 -1.70
C PHE A 699 20.45 -21.16 -0.96
N ILE A 700 20.45 -22.30 -1.65
CA ILE A 700 20.46 -23.64 -1.06
C ILE A 700 21.58 -24.49 -1.68
N ARG A 701 21.99 -25.55 -0.97
CA ARG A 701 22.86 -26.58 -1.55
C ARG A 701 22.01 -27.54 -2.36
N GLY A 702 22.32 -27.73 -3.64
CA GLY A 702 21.50 -28.58 -4.50
C GLY A 702 22.04 -28.75 -5.91
N THR A 703 21.19 -29.25 -6.80
CA THR A 703 21.50 -29.48 -8.22
C THR A 703 20.66 -28.55 -9.10
N VAL A 704 21.26 -27.98 -10.14
CA VAL A 704 20.54 -27.17 -11.14
C VAL A 704 19.68 -28.10 -12.01
N LYS A 705 18.35 -27.96 -11.91
CA LYS A 705 17.39 -28.85 -12.58
C LYS A 705 16.98 -28.34 -13.97
N GLU A 706 16.67 -27.05 -14.05
CA GLU A 706 16.18 -26.35 -15.25
C GLU A 706 16.80 -24.96 -15.33
N ILE A 707 16.99 -24.47 -16.56
CA ILE A 707 17.49 -23.11 -16.84
C ILE A 707 16.56 -22.46 -17.85
N LEU A 708 16.13 -21.24 -17.53
CA LEU A 708 15.58 -20.31 -18.51
C LEU A 708 16.71 -19.34 -18.90
N PRO A 709 17.26 -19.43 -20.13
CA PRO A 709 18.43 -18.67 -20.54
C PRO A 709 18.27 -17.17 -20.27
N GLY A 710 19.18 -16.64 -19.45
CA GLY A 710 19.24 -15.23 -19.08
C GLY A 710 18.20 -14.76 -18.07
N TYR A 711 17.42 -15.64 -17.44
CA TYR A 711 16.38 -15.22 -16.48
C TYR A 711 16.34 -16.05 -15.20
N GLU A 712 16.46 -17.37 -15.28
CA GLU A 712 16.20 -18.25 -14.13
C GLU A 712 17.07 -19.51 -14.13
N ALA A 713 17.49 -19.92 -12.94
CA ALA A 713 17.95 -21.28 -12.66
C ALA A 713 17.08 -21.91 -11.56
N LEU A 714 16.52 -23.10 -11.81
CA LEU A 714 15.77 -23.86 -10.83
C LEU A 714 16.71 -24.80 -10.07
N ILE A 715 16.82 -24.60 -8.75
CA ILE A 715 17.65 -25.45 -7.89
C ILE A 715 16.77 -26.47 -7.19
N GLU A 716 17.14 -27.76 -7.28
CA GLU A 716 16.49 -28.89 -6.63
C GLU A 716 17.41 -29.46 -5.53
N ALA A 717 16.88 -29.67 -4.34
CA ALA A 717 17.61 -30.21 -3.19
C ALA A 717 16.72 -31.12 -2.34
N LYS A 718 17.33 -32.04 -1.58
CA LYS A 718 16.63 -32.75 -0.50
C LYS A 718 17.00 -32.10 0.84
N GLY A 719 16.05 -32.05 1.75
CA GLY A 719 16.31 -31.54 3.08
C GLY A 719 15.05 -31.43 3.91
N HIS A 720 15.16 -30.65 4.97
CA HIS A 720 14.13 -30.46 5.97
C HIS A 720 13.71 -28.99 6.01
N ARG A 721 12.46 -28.73 6.37
CA ARG A 721 11.90 -27.38 6.41
C ARG A 721 11.18 -27.11 7.71
N LEU A 722 11.54 -26.02 8.37
CA LEU A 722 10.75 -25.40 9.43
C LEU A 722 9.99 -24.21 8.83
N THR A 723 8.66 -24.22 8.88
CA THR A 723 7.81 -23.11 8.43
C THR A 723 7.33 -22.29 9.63
N GLY A 724 7.75 -21.02 9.70
CA GLY A 724 7.35 -20.10 10.77
C GLY A 724 6.01 -19.39 10.52
N ARG A 725 5.59 -18.55 11.46
CA ARG A 725 4.33 -17.78 11.39
C ARG A 725 4.57 -16.38 10.85
N ILE A 726 5.61 -15.71 11.35
CA ILE A 726 6.07 -14.41 10.88
C ILE A 726 7.58 -14.34 10.92
N GLY A 727 8.16 -13.62 9.98
CA GLY A 727 9.58 -13.35 9.91
C GLY A 727 9.83 -11.94 9.43
N PHE A 728 11.08 -11.53 9.49
CA PHE A 728 11.54 -10.21 9.09
C PHE A 728 12.91 -10.32 8.42
N GLY A 729 13.25 -9.40 7.54
CA GLY A 729 14.49 -9.41 6.79
C GLY A 729 14.52 -10.37 5.59
N HIS A 730 15.56 -10.19 4.77
CA HIS A 730 15.72 -10.88 3.49
C HIS A 730 16.15 -12.34 3.65
N LYS A 731 16.59 -12.96 2.55
CA LYS A 731 17.13 -14.33 2.53
C LYS A 731 18.58 -14.34 2.98
N HIS A 732 18.91 -15.16 3.97
CA HIS A 732 20.26 -15.39 4.44
C HIS A 732 20.55 -16.90 4.54
N TRP A 733 21.81 -17.26 4.71
CA TRP A 733 22.24 -18.64 4.95
C TRP A 733 23.39 -18.64 5.96
N GLY A 734 23.58 -19.76 6.64
CA GLY A 734 24.58 -19.90 7.69
C GLY A 734 24.46 -21.23 8.42
N GLU A 735 25.42 -21.51 9.28
CA GLU A 735 25.37 -22.67 10.18
C GLU A 735 24.34 -22.45 11.28
N LEU A 736 23.49 -23.45 11.55
CA LEU A 736 22.52 -23.39 12.64
C LEU A 736 23.22 -23.59 13.99
N ALA A 737 23.03 -22.67 14.94
CA ALA A 737 23.66 -22.76 16.26
C ALA A 737 22.76 -22.21 17.39
N PRO A 738 22.89 -22.73 18.62
CA PRO A 738 22.26 -22.11 19.79
C PRO A 738 22.76 -20.67 19.98
N ARG A 739 21.90 -19.79 20.48
CA ARG A 739 22.24 -18.38 20.76
C ARG A 739 23.47 -18.23 21.66
N ASP A 740 23.67 -19.11 22.63
CA ASP A 740 24.76 -19.02 23.60
C ASP A 740 26.13 -19.44 23.04
N THR A 741 26.21 -19.72 21.74
CA THR A 741 27.48 -19.99 21.06
C THR A 741 28.41 -18.77 21.13
N VAL A 742 29.70 -19.02 21.38
CA VAL A 742 30.73 -17.98 21.54
C VAL A 742 30.87 -17.13 20.27
N ASP A 743 31.09 -17.79 19.13
CA ASP A 743 31.18 -17.16 17.82
C ASP A 743 29.82 -17.25 17.11
N LYS A 744 29.23 -16.08 16.81
CA LYS A 744 27.91 -15.96 16.15
C LYS A 744 28.02 -15.44 14.71
N GLU A 745 29.22 -15.09 14.26
CA GLU A 745 29.44 -14.52 12.93
C GLU A 745 29.04 -15.53 11.86
N GLY A 746 28.19 -15.11 10.92
CA GLY A 746 27.78 -15.99 9.83
C GLY A 746 26.74 -17.07 10.21
N LYS A 747 26.26 -17.12 11.45
CA LYS A 747 25.38 -18.20 11.95
C LYS A 747 23.91 -17.83 11.98
N ILE A 748 23.06 -18.84 11.88
CA ILE A 748 21.63 -18.75 12.16
C ILE A 748 21.43 -19.20 13.60
N LEU A 749 21.12 -18.26 14.47
CA LEU A 749 20.97 -18.51 15.90
C LEU A 749 19.55 -18.99 16.22
N PHE A 750 19.40 -19.87 17.19
CA PHE A 750 18.11 -20.18 17.79
C PHE A 750 18.15 -20.11 19.31
N PHE A 751 17.05 -19.72 19.93
CA PHE A 751 16.87 -19.84 21.38
C PHE A 751 15.40 -19.96 21.76
N ASN A 752 15.16 -20.63 22.89
CA ASN A 752 13.82 -20.91 23.38
C ASN A 752 13.33 -19.82 24.34
N GLY A 753 12.83 -18.71 23.79
CA GLY A 753 12.22 -17.64 24.59
C GLY A 753 11.78 -16.43 23.77
N GLU A 754 11.35 -15.39 24.46
CA GLU A 754 10.90 -14.13 23.83
C GLU A 754 12.08 -13.29 23.32
N VAL A 755 12.03 -12.88 22.06
CA VAL A 755 12.97 -11.93 21.46
C VAL A 755 12.76 -10.54 22.04
N SER A 756 13.85 -9.98 22.58
CA SER A 756 13.91 -8.62 23.11
C SER A 756 14.76 -7.71 22.23
N TYR A 757 14.69 -6.41 22.47
CA TYR A 757 15.52 -5.41 21.78
C TYR A 757 17.03 -5.75 21.85
N LYS A 758 17.50 -6.19 23.03
CA LYS A 758 18.89 -6.59 23.23
C LYS A 758 19.30 -7.77 22.35
N HIS A 759 18.39 -8.74 22.16
CA HIS A 759 18.66 -9.88 21.28
C HIS A 759 18.84 -9.45 19.83
N LEU A 760 18.06 -8.48 19.36
CA LEU A 760 18.15 -7.91 18.02
C LEU A 760 19.47 -7.13 17.81
N GLU A 761 19.87 -6.32 18.79
CA GLU A 761 21.15 -5.61 18.74
C GLU A 761 22.34 -6.57 18.71
N THR A 762 22.37 -7.58 19.57
CA THR A 762 23.45 -8.59 19.57
C THR A 762 23.58 -9.28 18.22
N CYS A 763 22.46 -9.66 17.58
CA CYS A 763 22.51 -10.30 16.26
C CYS A 763 23.14 -9.38 15.20
N ARG A 764 22.83 -8.08 15.25
CA ARG A 764 23.38 -7.08 14.34
C ARG A 764 24.87 -6.84 14.58
N GLU A 765 25.27 -6.63 15.84
CA GLU A 765 26.65 -6.31 16.22
C GLU A 765 27.61 -7.48 15.97
N GLU A 766 27.16 -8.71 16.19
CA GLU A 766 27.97 -9.92 15.99
C GLU A 766 27.83 -10.53 14.59
N ASN A 767 27.23 -9.82 13.62
CA ASN A 767 27.05 -10.28 12.23
C ASN A 767 26.40 -11.67 12.09
N ALA A 768 25.41 -11.97 12.94
CA ALA A 768 24.59 -13.15 12.80
C ALA A 768 23.79 -13.07 11.50
N ARG A 769 23.54 -14.21 10.86
CA ARG A 769 22.78 -14.31 9.60
C ARG A 769 21.28 -14.50 9.83
N GLY A 770 20.89 -15.06 10.96
CA GLY A 770 19.49 -15.11 11.34
C GLY A 770 19.24 -15.44 12.79
N LEU A 771 17.98 -15.32 13.20
CA LEU A 771 17.47 -15.58 14.53
C LEU A 771 16.14 -16.34 14.44
N VAL A 772 16.08 -17.53 15.03
CA VAL A 772 14.88 -18.36 15.14
C VAL A 772 14.44 -18.39 16.60
N ALA A 773 13.18 -18.01 16.86
CA ALA A 773 12.63 -17.94 18.21
C ALA A 773 11.14 -18.27 18.23
N PRO A 774 10.58 -18.70 19.37
CA PRO A 774 9.15 -18.94 19.49
C PRO A 774 8.34 -17.65 19.35
N SER A 775 8.81 -16.57 19.95
CA SER A 775 8.03 -15.33 20.03
C SER A 775 8.89 -14.08 20.14
N MET A 776 8.27 -12.91 20.00
CA MET A 776 8.93 -11.60 20.08
C MET A 776 8.05 -10.57 20.78
N ASN A 777 8.65 -9.62 21.49
CA ASN A 777 7.94 -8.45 22.00
C ASN A 777 7.77 -7.39 20.89
N LEU A 778 6.53 -7.00 20.58
CA LEU A 778 6.28 -6.00 19.53
C LEU A 778 6.68 -4.57 19.90
N SER A 779 6.72 -4.22 21.19
CA SER A 779 7.24 -2.91 21.60
C SER A 779 8.74 -2.82 21.36
N ASP A 780 9.47 -3.90 21.60
CA ASP A 780 10.90 -3.97 21.28
C ASP A 780 11.15 -3.92 19.78
N TRP A 781 10.30 -4.57 18.98
CA TRP A 781 10.32 -4.42 17.52
C TRP A 781 10.10 -2.97 17.09
N ARG A 782 9.08 -2.29 17.62
CA ARG A 782 8.81 -0.88 17.31
C ARG A 782 10.01 0.01 17.67
N THR A 783 10.62 -0.22 18.82
CA THR A 783 11.82 0.52 19.26
C THR A 783 13.00 0.27 18.33
N TYR A 784 13.20 -0.97 17.89
CA TYR A 784 14.31 -1.34 17.02
C TYR A 784 14.14 -0.85 15.57
N PHE A 785 12.97 -1.08 14.98
CA PHE A 785 12.71 -0.78 13.57
C PHE A 785 12.18 0.64 13.33
N GLY A 786 11.53 1.24 14.33
CA GLY A 786 10.96 2.60 14.26
C GLY A 786 9.51 2.67 13.79
N GLU A 787 8.92 1.56 13.33
CA GLU A 787 7.53 1.52 12.87
C GLU A 787 6.69 0.40 13.50
N GLU A 788 5.39 0.68 13.67
CA GLU A 788 4.38 -0.31 14.05
C GLU A 788 4.15 -1.35 12.94
N LEU A 789 3.89 -2.60 13.36
CA LEU A 789 3.51 -3.69 12.47
C LEU A 789 2.07 -3.49 11.97
N GLY A 790 1.93 -2.96 10.75
CA GLY A 790 0.63 -2.65 10.14
C GLY A 790 -0.12 -3.87 9.60
N SER A 791 0.20 -4.31 8.37
CA SER A 791 -0.50 -5.40 7.67
C SER A 791 0.29 -6.72 7.57
N ALA A 792 1.39 -6.86 8.33
CA ALA A 792 2.30 -8.01 8.34
C ALA A 792 2.70 -8.48 6.93
N ILE A 793 3.08 -7.50 6.11
CA ILE A 793 3.85 -7.70 4.88
C ILE A 793 5.29 -7.32 5.24
N THR A 794 6.17 -8.31 5.32
CA THR A 794 7.52 -8.20 5.89
C THR A 794 8.58 -8.84 4.98
N GLY A 795 9.85 -8.66 5.33
CA GLY A 795 11.01 -9.28 4.68
C GLY A 795 11.90 -8.31 3.92
N ASP A 796 11.63 -7.01 4.04
CA ASP A 796 12.30 -5.93 3.32
C ASP A 796 12.72 -4.77 4.24
N GLU A 797 12.85 -5.06 5.54
CA GLU A 797 13.19 -4.09 6.58
C GLU A 797 14.66 -3.70 6.60
N GLY A 798 15.53 -4.34 5.82
CA GLY A 798 16.95 -3.99 5.73
C GLY A 798 17.77 -4.30 6.99
N LEU A 799 17.38 -5.31 7.78
CA LEU A 799 17.97 -5.62 9.10
C LEU A 799 19.44 -6.08 9.05
N GLY A 800 19.92 -6.58 7.91
CA GLY A 800 21.22 -7.24 7.77
C GLY A 800 21.25 -8.72 8.17
N PHE A 801 20.17 -9.21 8.79
CA PHE A 801 19.92 -10.61 9.17
C PHE A 801 18.44 -10.96 9.03
N THR A 802 18.08 -12.24 9.19
CA THR A 802 16.69 -12.71 9.11
C THR A 802 16.14 -13.11 10.46
N ILE A 803 14.90 -12.73 10.79
CA ILE A 803 14.18 -13.22 11.96
C ILE A 803 13.10 -14.19 11.51
N LEU A 804 12.94 -15.31 12.21
CA LEU A 804 11.85 -16.26 12.04
C LEU A 804 11.21 -16.57 13.40
N ILE A 805 9.92 -16.29 13.50
CA ILE A 805 9.10 -16.49 14.69
C ILE A 805 8.08 -17.61 14.44
N THR A 806 8.06 -18.62 15.32
CA THR A 806 7.23 -19.82 15.14
C THR A 806 5.85 -19.74 15.80
N ARG A 807 5.64 -18.85 16.78
CA ARG A 807 4.34 -18.65 17.44
C ARG A 807 3.72 -17.29 17.12
N GLY A 808 4.36 -16.20 17.55
CA GLY A 808 3.79 -14.86 17.44
C GLY A 808 4.41 -13.89 18.44
N PHE A 809 3.60 -13.13 19.15
CA PHE A 809 4.05 -12.05 20.02
C PHE A 809 3.69 -12.29 21.48
N GLY A 810 4.60 -11.88 22.38
CA GLY A 810 4.53 -12.14 23.82
C GLY A 810 5.43 -13.29 24.26
N ARG A 811 5.28 -13.77 25.49
CA ARG A 811 6.04 -14.89 26.04
C ARG A 811 5.63 -16.20 25.39
N GLY A 812 6.60 -16.99 24.96
CA GLY A 812 6.36 -18.29 24.37
C GLY A 812 7.62 -19.14 24.38
N PHE A 813 7.41 -20.44 24.32
CA PHE A 813 8.46 -21.44 24.20
C PHE A 813 8.17 -22.31 22.96
N PHE A 814 9.22 -22.84 22.35
CA PHE A 814 9.10 -23.84 21.29
C PHE A 814 8.35 -25.07 21.82
N SER A 815 7.61 -25.71 20.94
CA SER A 815 7.15 -27.10 21.14
C SER A 815 8.35 -28.05 21.24
N GLU A 816 8.09 -29.23 21.79
CA GLU A 816 9.08 -30.31 21.85
C GLU A 816 9.56 -30.71 20.45
N GLU A 817 8.66 -30.73 19.47
CA GLU A 817 8.97 -31.06 18.07
C GLU A 817 9.97 -30.06 17.46
N ILE A 818 9.72 -28.75 17.57
CA ILE A 818 10.60 -27.73 17.01
C ILE A 818 11.93 -27.65 17.78
N SER A 819 11.89 -27.79 19.10
CA SER A 819 13.12 -27.83 19.91
C SER A 819 14.00 -29.01 19.48
N ALA A 820 13.43 -30.21 19.37
CA ALA A 820 14.14 -31.40 18.92
C ALA A 820 14.66 -31.26 17.49
N PHE A 821 13.91 -30.60 16.60
CA PHE A 821 14.35 -30.30 15.24
C PHE A 821 15.59 -29.41 15.23
N LEU A 822 15.56 -28.27 15.92
CA LEU A 822 16.66 -27.31 15.96
C LEU A 822 17.92 -27.90 16.63
N GLU A 823 17.74 -28.67 17.70
CA GLU A 823 18.83 -29.37 18.37
C GLU A 823 19.45 -30.45 17.48
N ARG A 824 18.62 -31.27 16.82
CA ARG A 824 19.08 -32.34 15.91
C ARG A 824 19.98 -31.81 14.78
N TYR A 825 19.66 -30.65 14.24
CA TYR A 825 20.36 -30.05 13.10
C TYR A 825 21.35 -28.94 13.49
N THR A 826 21.72 -28.85 14.77
CA THR A 826 22.79 -27.94 15.20
C THR A 826 24.09 -28.27 14.46
N GLY A 827 24.75 -27.25 13.91
CA GLY A 827 25.93 -27.38 13.06
C GLY A 827 25.63 -27.61 11.57
N ALA A 828 24.36 -27.81 11.19
CA ALA A 828 23.99 -27.99 9.79
C ALA A 828 23.93 -26.65 9.04
N LEU A 829 24.21 -26.68 7.75
CA LEU A 829 24.06 -25.53 6.86
C LEU A 829 22.57 -25.28 6.58
N GLY A 830 22.09 -24.13 7.03
CA GLY A 830 20.71 -23.69 6.88
C GLY A 830 20.55 -22.46 5.97
N SER A 831 19.39 -22.36 5.35
CA SER A 831 18.96 -21.21 4.54
C SER A 831 17.65 -20.67 5.08
N ILE A 832 17.63 -19.41 5.48
CA ILE A 832 16.50 -18.76 6.18
C ILE A 832 15.90 -17.65 5.32
N SER A 833 14.57 -17.52 5.36
CA SER A 833 13.83 -16.45 4.70
C SER A 833 12.77 -15.88 5.64
N GLY A 834 12.81 -14.57 5.86
CA GLY A 834 11.91 -13.86 6.76
C GLY A 834 10.65 -13.31 6.08
N ARG A 835 10.59 -13.33 4.74
CA ARG A 835 9.48 -12.74 3.98
C ARG A 835 8.15 -13.37 4.42
N THR A 836 7.26 -12.53 4.92
CA THR A 836 5.92 -12.94 5.36
C THR A 836 4.87 -12.10 4.68
N GLN A 837 3.80 -12.77 4.24
CA GLN A 837 2.61 -12.13 3.76
C GLN A 837 1.41 -12.95 4.23
N ILE A 838 0.57 -12.36 5.09
CA ILE A 838 -0.53 -13.08 5.74
C ILE A 838 -1.84 -13.05 4.96
N ARG A 839 -1.96 -12.17 3.94
CA ARG A 839 -3.16 -11.99 3.11
C ARG A 839 -2.81 -11.98 1.62
N ALA A 840 -3.76 -12.41 0.77
CA ALA A 840 -3.67 -12.31 -0.69
C ALA A 840 -2.33 -12.78 -1.28
N GLY A 841 -2.03 -14.08 -1.22
CA GLY A 841 -0.70 -14.59 -1.66
C GLY A 841 0.14 -14.93 -0.46
N VAL A 842 -0.36 -15.90 0.32
CA VAL A 842 0.23 -16.21 1.61
C VAL A 842 1.66 -16.71 1.40
N ILE A 843 2.61 -15.98 1.96
CA ILE A 843 4.02 -16.36 2.03
C ILE A 843 4.33 -16.53 3.50
N ARG A 844 4.90 -17.68 3.85
CA ARG A 844 5.37 -17.97 5.20
C ARG A 844 6.89 -17.94 5.23
N PRO A 845 7.48 -17.40 6.31
CA PRO A 845 8.91 -17.48 6.53
C PRO A 845 9.29 -18.94 6.73
N PHE A 846 10.53 -19.28 6.41
CA PHE A 846 11.00 -20.65 6.56
C PHE A 846 12.49 -20.71 6.84
N LEU A 847 12.91 -21.80 7.47
CA LEU A 847 14.29 -22.27 7.57
C LEU A 847 14.36 -23.60 6.83
N LEU A 848 15.30 -23.71 5.88
CA LEU A 848 15.62 -24.96 5.20
C LEU A 848 16.95 -25.47 5.73
N ILE A 849 16.99 -26.74 6.10
CA ILE A 849 18.20 -27.46 6.43
C ILE A 849 18.48 -28.43 5.29
N ASN A 850 19.67 -28.37 4.71
CA ASN A 850 20.02 -29.32 3.65
C ASN A 850 20.20 -30.72 4.27
N GLY A 851 19.67 -31.74 3.58
CA GLY A 851 19.78 -33.16 3.99
C GLY A 851 21.05 -33.85 3.52
#